data_AF-A0A453APS4-F1
#
_entry.id   AF-A0A453APS4-F1
#
_cell.length_a   1.000
_cell.length_b   1.000
_cell.length_c   1.000
_cell.angle_alpha   90.00
_cell.angle_beta   90.00
_cell.angle_gamma   90.00
#
_symmetry.space_group_name_H-M   'P 1'
#
loop_
_entity.id
_entity.type
_entity.pdbx_description
1 polymer ?
#
loop_
_entity_poly.entity_id
_entity_poly.type
_entity_poly.pdbx_seq_one_letter_code
_entity_poly.pdbx_strand_id
1 'polypeptide(L)'
;QVLKALGAYTDVPVPKVFCLCTDASVIGTPFYIMEYLEGALYLNNKLTGVTPEKRRNIYLAAAKTLAAVHKIDATAVGLHKYGRRDNYCKRQVERWGKQYLHSTGEGKPARYQKMLDLIGWLKENIPEEDSSTGLGTGLVHGDYRVDNLVFHPTEDRVIGVLDWELSTLGNQMCDVAYSCMPYIIDATLSENSSYGGFEHSGIPDGIPQLEEYLAVYCSMSARPWPAANWKFYIAFSLFRGASIYAGVYHRWTMGNASGGERARFAGKAANVMVDCAWDYINRENVLRAHPATGMHVSKAPRQGFHVEQEDSTLTNGQGKFVPSEKVMQLRQKIMKFMKDHIYPKEDELYKHAQSTSRWTIHPEEENLKALAKEEGLWNLFIPLDSAARARKLLLEDQSHVSAGSSNDLLLGAGLTNLEYGYLCEIMGRSVWAPQIFNCGAPDTGNMEVLLRYGTKEQQKQWLVPLLEGKIRSGFAMTEPQVASSDATNIECAVSRQGDFYVINGRKWWTSGAMDPRCKILILMGKTDFSAPRHKQQSMILVDINTPGVQIKRPLLVFGFDDAPHGHAEITFDNVRVPVTNILLGEGRGFEIAQGRLGPGRLHHCMRLIGAAERGMNMMVERALSRTAFGKKIAQHGSFQSDLAKCRIELEQTRLLVLEAADQLDRHGNKKARGILAMAKVAAPNMALKVLDMAIQVHGAAGVSSDTALSHLWATARTLRLADGPDEVHLGTIAKLELQRARL
;
A
#
# COMPACT_ATOMS: atom_id res chain seq x y z
N GLN A 1 26.65 15.16 10.19
CA GLN A 1 26.55 16.61 10.46
C GLN A 1 25.59 17.29 9.49
N VAL A 2 25.79 17.14 8.18
CA VAL A 2 24.90 17.70 7.13
C VAL A 2 23.44 17.28 7.31
N LEU A 3 23.13 15.99 7.32
CA LEU A 3 21.76 15.49 7.51
C LEU A 3 21.06 16.08 8.76
N LYS A 4 21.79 16.23 9.87
CA LYS A 4 21.26 16.84 11.10
C LYS A 4 20.99 18.34 10.92
N ALA A 5 21.88 19.07 10.25
CA ALA A 5 21.71 20.50 9.98
C ALA A 5 20.54 20.75 9.03
N LEU A 6 20.43 19.95 7.97
CA LEU A 6 19.35 20.04 6.99
C LEU A 6 18.00 19.71 7.64
N GLY A 7 17.87 18.54 8.26
CA GLY A 7 16.60 18.11 8.85
C GLY A 7 16.14 18.93 10.05
N ALA A 8 17.01 19.76 10.66
CA ALA A 8 16.64 20.62 11.78
C ALA A 8 16.32 22.07 11.37
N TYR A 9 16.89 22.56 10.27
CA TYR A 9 16.88 23.99 9.94
C TYR A 9 16.40 24.32 8.52
N THR A 10 16.04 23.33 7.71
CA THR A 10 15.60 23.54 6.32
C THR A 10 14.46 22.60 5.93
N ASP A 11 13.78 22.93 4.83
CA ASP A 11 12.77 22.06 4.21
C ASP A 11 13.38 21.07 3.20
N VAL A 12 14.71 20.92 3.16
CA VAL A 12 15.33 19.95 2.27
C VAL A 12 14.98 18.55 2.74
N PRO A 13 14.41 17.69 1.87
CA PRO A 13 13.97 16.36 2.26
C PRO A 13 15.18 15.48 2.55
N VAL A 14 15.50 15.29 3.83
CA VAL A 14 16.55 14.38 4.31
C VAL A 14 16.00 13.46 5.40
N PRO A 15 16.48 12.20 5.49
CA PRO A 15 16.07 11.30 6.56
C PRO A 15 16.54 11.84 7.92
N LYS A 16 15.67 11.74 8.94
CA LYS A 16 16.05 12.09 10.31
C LYS A 16 17.17 11.19 10.82
N VAL A 17 18.28 11.78 11.26
CA VAL A 17 19.38 11.01 11.89
C VAL A 17 19.12 10.82 13.37
N PHE A 18 19.15 9.57 13.83
CA PHE A 18 18.96 9.20 15.24
C PHE A 18 20.28 9.10 16.01
N CYS A 19 21.30 8.49 15.42
CA CYS A 19 22.57 8.24 16.10
C CYS A 19 23.73 8.15 15.10
N LEU A 20 24.94 8.54 15.51
CA LEU A 20 26.21 8.25 14.83
C LEU A 20 27.07 7.45 15.82
N CYS A 21 27.40 6.21 15.47
CA CYS A 21 28.32 5.37 16.19
C CYS A 21 29.70 5.40 15.52
N THR A 22 30.67 6.02 16.17
CA THR A 22 32.07 6.05 15.71
C THR A 22 32.90 4.90 16.27
N ASP A 23 32.34 4.11 17.19
CA ASP A 23 32.99 2.95 17.76
C ASP A 23 32.98 1.79 16.76
N ALA A 24 34.12 1.55 16.14
CA ALA A 24 34.30 0.48 15.17
C ALA A 24 34.21 -0.92 15.82
N SER A 25 34.24 -1.06 17.15
CA SER A 25 34.09 -2.36 17.81
C SER A 25 32.67 -2.94 17.70
N VAL A 26 31.66 -2.12 17.40
CA VAL A 26 30.26 -2.56 17.36
C VAL A 26 29.95 -3.40 16.12
N ILE A 27 30.34 -2.95 14.92
CA ILE A 27 30.12 -3.68 13.65
C ILE A 27 31.33 -3.66 12.70
N GLY A 28 32.52 -3.28 13.16
CA GLY A 28 33.75 -3.23 12.36
C GLY A 28 34.00 -1.94 11.59
N THR A 29 33.05 -1.00 11.56
CA THR A 29 33.19 0.30 10.88
C THR A 29 32.26 1.35 11.52
N PRO A 30 32.59 2.65 11.49
CA PRO A 30 31.65 3.71 11.87
C PRO A 30 30.36 3.64 11.05
N PHE A 31 29.22 3.89 11.70
CA PHE A 31 27.90 3.89 11.06
C PHE A 31 26.96 4.88 11.71
N TYR A 32 25.88 5.25 11.02
CA TYR A 32 24.81 6.08 11.58
C TYR A 32 23.46 5.42 11.35
N ILE A 33 22.54 5.68 12.27
CA ILE A 33 21.15 5.23 12.21
C ILE A 33 20.31 6.43 11.78
N MET A 34 19.52 6.25 10.73
CA MET A 34 18.60 7.25 10.22
C MET A 34 17.21 6.66 10.01
N GLU A 35 16.24 7.54 9.83
CA GLU A 35 14.87 7.23 9.46
C GLU A 35 14.81 6.41 8.18
N TYR A 36 14.01 5.36 8.22
CA TYR A 36 13.63 4.62 7.04
C TYR A 36 12.56 5.42 6.30
N LEU A 37 12.88 5.87 5.08
CA LEU A 37 11.94 6.60 4.23
C LEU A 37 11.22 5.61 3.31
N GLU A 38 9.90 5.49 3.51
CA GLU A 38 9.05 4.66 2.65
C GLU A 38 8.78 5.39 1.32
N GLY A 39 9.57 5.08 0.29
CA GLY A 39 9.48 5.73 -1.01
C GLY A 39 10.08 4.92 -2.16
N ALA A 40 9.96 5.44 -3.38
CA ALA A 40 10.46 4.81 -4.59
C ALA A 40 11.91 5.24 -4.90
N LEU A 41 12.76 4.29 -5.25
CA LEU A 41 14.10 4.50 -5.79
C LEU A 41 14.13 4.08 -7.26
N TYR A 42 14.59 4.98 -8.12
CA TYR A 42 14.68 4.70 -9.56
C TYR A 42 16.13 4.46 -9.98
N LEU A 43 16.57 3.20 -9.95
CA LEU A 43 17.96 2.81 -10.26
C LEU A 43 18.35 2.99 -11.74
N ASN A 44 17.37 3.17 -12.63
CA ASN A 44 17.59 3.39 -14.06
C ASN A 44 17.19 4.81 -14.44
N ASN A 45 18.15 5.58 -14.96
CA ASN A 45 17.93 6.96 -15.41
C ASN A 45 16.88 7.09 -16.52
N LYS A 46 16.65 6.04 -17.32
CA LYS A 46 15.59 6.04 -18.35
C LYS A 46 14.18 5.95 -17.76
N LEU A 47 14.05 5.66 -16.46
CA LEU A 47 12.77 5.47 -15.77
C LEU A 47 11.85 4.48 -16.52
N THR A 48 12.42 3.36 -16.96
CA THR A 48 11.72 2.29 -17.69
C THR A 48 10.54 1.78 -16.87
N GLY A 49 9.35 1.72 -17.47
CA GLY A 49 8.11 1.34 -16.78
C GLY A 49 7.36 2.49 -16.11
N VAL A 50 7.91 3.71 -16.10
CA VAL A 50 7.22 4.93 -15.67
C VAL A 50 6.58 5.63 -16.87
N THR A 51 5.37 6.17 -16.72
CA THR A 51 4.65 6.92 -17.75
C THR A 51 5.38 8.22 -18.11
N PRO A 52 5.30 8.71 -19.37
CA PRO A 52 5.97 9.95 -19.79
C PRO A 52 5.72 11.16 -18.87
N GLU A 53 4.46 11.42 -18.50
CA GLU A 53 4.10 12.53 -17.60
C GLU A 53 4.84 12.44 -16.25
N LYS A 54 4.80 11.26 -15.62
CA LYS A 54 5.49 11.02 -14.35
C LYS A 54 7.02 11.07 -14.47
N ARG A 55 7.61 10.62 -15.58
CA ARG A 55 9.05 10.82 -15.84
C ARG A 55 9.41 12.30 -15.83
N ARG A 56 8.55 13.13 -16.45
CA ARG A 56 8.74 14.58 -16.46
C ARG A 56 8.73 15.13 -15.05
N ASN A 57 7.71 14.79 -14.28
CA ASN A 57 7.55 15.32 -12.92
C ASN A 57 8.67 14.85 -11.98
N ILE A 58 9.16 13.61 -12.12
CA ILE A 58 10.32 13.07 -11.37
C ILE A 58 11.57 13.93 -11.63
N TYR A 59 11.93 14.15 -12.90
CA TYR A 59 13.09 14.96 -13.26
C TYR A 59 12.95 16.42 -12.80
N LEU A 60 11.75 17.00 -12.95
CA LEU A 60 11.51 18.36 -12.46
C LEU A 60 11.52 18.46 -10.94
N ALA A 61 11.06 17.44 -10.22
CA ALA A 61 11.16 17.37 -8.76
C ALA A 61 12.61 17.22 -8.30
N ALA A 62 13.44 16.46 -9.02
CA ALA A 62 14.87 16.37 -8.80
C ALA A 62 15.55 17.74 -8.99
N ALA A 63 15.22 18.50 -10.05
CA ALA A 63 15.74 19.85 -10.28
C ALA A 63 15.34 20.83 -9.17
N LYS A 64 14.06 20.81 -8.76
CA LYS A 64 13.53 21.66 -7.67
C LYS A 64 14.20 21.35 -6.33
N THR A 65 14.41 20.08 -6.04
CA THR A 65 15.05 19.63 -4.80
C THR A 65 16.52 20.03 -4.77
N LEU A 66 17.24 19.89 -5.88
CA LEU A 66 18.63 20.36 -5.99
C LEU A 66 18.73 21.87 -5.81
N ALA A 67 17.80 22.63 -6.41
CA ALA A 67 17.72 24.06 -6.19
C ALA A 67 17.46 24.42 -4.72
N ALA A 68 16.61 23.66 -4.02
CA ALA A 68 16.37 23.85 -2.59
C ALA A 68 17.65 23.58 -1.77
N VAL A 69 18.40 22.51 -2.08
CA VAL A 69 19.71 22.23 -1.47
C VAL A 69 20.66 23.43 -1.66
N HIS A 70 20.72 23.97 -2.87
CA HIS A 70 21.68 25.02 -3.21
C HIS A 70 21.34 26.41 -2.67
N LYS A 71 20.09 26.64 -2.25
CA LYS A 71 19.66 27.90 -1.60
C LYS A 71 20.01 27.99 -0.13
N ILE A 72 20.44 26.90 0.49
CA ILE A 72 20.73 26.89 1.92
C ILE A 72 21.92 27.79 2.21
N ASP A 73 21.73 28.72 3.16
CA ASP A 73 22.84 29.39 3.79
C ASP A 73 23.54 28.43 4.75
N ALA A 74 24.66 27.86 4.27
CA ALA A 74 25.50 26.96 5.04
C ALA A 74 25.98 27.57 6.37
N THR A 75 26.09 28.90 6.47
CA THR A 75 26.41 29.57 7.73
C THR A 75 25.25 29.48 8.71
N ALA A 76 24.05 29.85 8.26
CA ALA A 76 22.84 29.89 9.09
C ALA A 76 22.48 28.52 9.68
N VAL A 77 22.72 27.44 8.93
CA VAL A 77 22.45 26.06 9.39
C VAL A 77 23.61 25.42 10.16
N GLY A 78 24.65 26.19 10.50
CA GLY A 78 25.78 25.72 11.31
C GLY A 78 26.85 24.93 10.55
N LEU A 79 26.83 24.93 9.22
CA LEU A 79 27.81 24.24 8.35
C LEU A 79 28.96 25.15 7.89
N HIS A 80 29.15 26.34 8.47
CA HIS A 80 30.21 27.28 8.09
C HIS A 80 31.64 26.71 8.09
N LYS A 81 31.93 25.70 8.94
CA LYS A 81 33.24 25.01 9.04
C LYS A 81 33.28 23.66 8.31
N TYR A 82 32.22 23.29 7.58
CA TYR A 82 32.11 21.96 6.97
C TYR A 82 33.08 21.73 5.80
N GLY A 83 33.47 22.78 5.09
CA GLY A 83 34.40 22.71 3.96
C GLY A 83 34.90 24.09 3.54
N ARG A 84 35.81 24.13 2.56
CA ARG A 84 36.33 25.38 1.99
C ARG A 84 35.46 25.85 0.83
N ARG A 85 35.02 27.11 0.81
CA ARG A 85 34.04 27.61 -0.18
C ARG A 85 34.65 27.99 -1.53
N ASP A 86 35.81 28.61 -1.50
CA ASP A 86 36.56 29.09 -2.66
C ASP A 86 37.21 27.93 -3.43
N ASN A 87 37.64 28.13 -4.68
CA ASN A 87 38.53 27.25 -5.42
C ASN A 87 38.12 25.76 -5.44
N TYR A 88 36.82 25.46 -5.46
CA TYR A 88 36.31 24.10 -5.36
C TYR A 88 36.73 23.28 -6.59
N CYS A 89 36.41 23.76 -7.78
CA CYS A 89 36.75 23.09 -9.03
C CYS A 89 38.26 22.89 -9.12
N LYS A 90 39.05 23.93 -8.81
CA LYS A 90 40.52 23.84 -8.78
C LYS A 90 41.02 22.69 -7.91
N ARG A 91 40.57 22.64 -6.65
CA ARG A 91 40.97 21.59 -5.70
C ARG A 91 40.54 20.20 -6.16
N GLN A 92 39.34 20.08 -6.72
CA GLN A 92 38.83 18.80 -7.19
C GLN A 92 39.61 18.31 -8.42
N VAL A 93 39.93 19.18 -9.38
CA VAL A 93 40.79 18.83 -10.53
C VAL A 93 42.16 18.32 -10.05
N GLU A 94 42.78 19.02 -9.10
CA GLU A 94 44.06 18.58 -8.52
C GLU A 94 43.94 17.24 -7.78
N ARG A 95 42.90 17.07 -6.96
CA ARG A 95 42.68 15.85 -6.16
C ARG A 95 42.44 14.64 -7.06
N TRP A 96 41.48 14.72 -7.96
CA TRP A 96 41.13 13.61 -8.85
C TRP A 96 42.23 13.36 -9.88
N GLY A 97 42.95 14.40 -10.33
CA GLY A 97 44.10 14.25 -11.20
C GLY A 97 45.24 13.47 -10.51
N LYS A 98 45.55 13.80 -9.25
CA LYS A 98 46.49 13.02 -8.44
C LYS A 98 46.03 11.58 -8.25
N GLN A 99 44.73 11.37 -8.02
CA GLN A 99 44.18 10.02 -7.86
C GLN A 99 44.27 9.19 -9.14
N TYR A 100 44.01 9.79 -10.31
CA TYR A 100 44.19 9.15 -11.60
C TYR A 100 45.66 8.80 -11.84
N LEU A 101 46.58 9.74 -11.61
CA LEU A 101 48.03 9.51 -11.71
C LEU A 101 48.52 8.44 -10.72
N HIS A 102 47.90 8.35 -9.55
CA HIS A 102 48.20 7.28 -8.60
C HIS A 102 47.68 5.93 -9.07
N SER A 103 46.61 5.89 -9.87
CA SER A 103 46.00 4.65 -10.36
C SER A 103 46.60 4.17 -11.69
N THR A 104 47.49 4.95 -12.31
CA THR A 104 48.00 4.71 -13.67
C THR A 104 49.49 5.04 -13.81
N GLY A 105 50.20 4.35 -14.70
CA GLY A 105 51.64 4.55 -14.94
C GLY A 105 52.44 3.26 -14.86
N GLU A 106 53.73 3.37 -14.58
CA GLU A 106 54.64 2.21 -14.51
C GLU A 106 54.24 1.26 -13.37
N GLY A 107 54.17 -0.04 -13.68
CA GLY A 107 53.68 -1.07 -12.75
C GLY A 107 52.16 -1.01 -12.46
N LYS A 108 51.41 -0.19 -13.21
CA LYS A 108 49.96 0.05 -13.06
C LYS A 108 49.27 0.01 -14.44
N PRO A 109 47.93 0.13 -14.51
CA PRO A 109 47.25 0.38 -15.78
C PRO A 109 47.89 1.54 -16.57
N ALA A 110 48.00 1.38 -17.89
CA ALA A 110 48.60 2.37 -18.76
C ALA A 110 47.86 3.71 -18.68
N ARG A 111 48.61 4.81 -18.72
CA ARG A 111 48.02 6.16 -18.78
C ARG A 111 47.37 6.38 -20.13
N TYR A 112 46.16 6.93 -20.09
CA TYR A 112 45.49 7.45 -21.28
C TYR A 112 45.90 8.91 -21.52
N GLN A 113 46.54 9.20 -22.65
CA GLN A 113 47.10 10.53 -22.93
C GLN A 113 46.03 11.62 -22.92
N LYS A 114 44.87 11.37 -23.55
CA LYS A 114 43.74 12.30 -23.55
C LYS A 114 43.25 12.70 -22.16
N MET A 115 43.44 11.85 -21.15
CA MET A 115 43.09 12.16 -19.76
C MET A 115 44.07 13.17 -19.16
N LEU A 116 45.36 13.08 -19.49
CA LEU A 116 46.37 14.04 -19.06
C LEU A 116 46.12 15.41 -19.71
N ASP A 117 45.78 15.40 -20.99
CA ASP A 117 45.41 16.61 -21.73
C ASP A 117 44.14 17.23 -21.13
N LEU A 118 43.14 16.41 -20.77
CA LEU A 118 41.90 16.86 -20.14
C LEU A 118 42.14 17.48 -18.76
N ILE A 119 43.06 16.93 -17.97
CA ILE A 119 43.51 17.53 -16.70
C ILE A 119 44.13 18.92 -16.94
N GLY A 120 44.95 19.06 -17.99
CA GLY A 120 45.53 20.34 -18.40
C GLY A 120 44.44 21.35 -18.76
N TRP A 121 43.56 20.97 -19.69
CA TRP A 121 42.45 21.81 -20.14
C TRP A 121 41.56 22.27 -18.98
N LEU A 122 41.21 21.37 -18.05
CA LEU A 122 40.41 21.71 -16.87
C LEU A 122 41.12 22.68 -15.92
N LYS A 123 42.46 22.68 -15.84
CA LYS A 123 43.18 23.66 -15.01
C LYS A 123 43.19 25.06 -15.63
N GLU A 124 43.21 25.13 -16.96
CA GLU A 124 43.25 26.38 -17.72
C GLU A 124 41.86 27.02 -17.88
N ASN A 125 40.79 26.21 -17.82
CA ASN A 125 39.42 26.65 -18.09
C ASN A 125 38.53 26.70 -16.84
N ILE A 126 39.12 26.84 -15.64
CA ILE A 126 38.34 26.94 -14.40
C ILE A 126 37.46 28.20 -14.45
N PRO A 127 36.13 28.09 -14.21
CA PRO A 127 35.23 29.23 -14.19
C PRO A 127 35.68 30.29 -13.17
N GLU A 128 35.67 31.57 -13.56
CA GLU A 128 36.07 32.69 -12.69
C GLU A 128 35.28 32.70 -11.36
N GLU A 129 33.99 32.31 -11.43
CA GLU A 129 33.11 32.22 -10.27
C GLU A 129 33.59 31.23 -9.19
N ASP A 130 34.42 30.23 -9.54
CA ASP A 130 34.99 29.26 -8.59
C ASP A 130 35.91 29.93 -7.56
N SER A 131 36.56 31.04 -7.93
CA SER A 131 37.44 31.79 -7.02
C SER A 131 36.68 32.72 -6.08
N SER A 132 35.39 32.98 -6.35
CA SER A 132 34.56 33.91 -5.59
C SER A 132 33.77 33.19 -4.48
N THR A 133 33.65 33.77 -3.30
CA THR A 133 32.80 33.23 -2.20
C THR A 133 31.34 33.69 -2.29
N GLY A 134 30.90 34.12 -3.48
CA GLY A 134 29.61 34.76 -3.71
C GLY A 134 28.46 33.79 -4.01
N LEU A 135 27.47 34.29 -4.75
CA LEU A 135 26.21 33.66 -5.20
C LEU A 135 26.38 32.37 -6.03
N GLY A 136 27.59 31.79 -6.14
CA GLY A 136 27.93 30.54 -6.82
C GLY A 136 28.32 29.40 -5.85
N THR A 137 28.66 29.75 -4.60
CA THR A 137 29.30 28.83 -3.65
C THR A 137 28.40 28.52 -2.46
N GLY A 138 28.32 27.25 -2.07
CA GLY A 138 27.45 26.80 -0.98
C GLY A 138 27.57 25.31 -0.73
N LEU A 139 26.55 24.71 -0.14
CA LEU A 139 26.51 23.26 0.08
C LEU A 139 26.45 22.54 -1.28
N VAL A 140 27.40 21.63 -1.50
CA VAL A 140 27.51 20.72 -2.64
C VAL A 140 27.27 19.30 -2.11
N HIS A 141 26.32 18.57 -2.70
CA HIS A 141 26.02 17.18 -2.41
C HIS A 141 27.16 16.24 -2.85
N GLY A 142 27.72 16.46 -4.03
CA GLY A 142 28.85 15.72 -4.57
C GLY A 142 28.49 14.40 -5.25
N ASP A 143 27.32 13.82 -5.00
CA ASP A 143 26.79 12.65 -5.73
C ASP A 143 25.27 12.76 -6.00
N TYR A 144 24.81 13.92 -6.49
CA TYR A 144 23.38 14.15 -6.69
C TYR A 144 22.89 13.56 -8.01
N ARG A 145 22.06 12.52 -7.93
CA ARG A 145 21.55 11.73 -9.05
C ARG A 145 20.18 11.14 -8.70
N VAL A 146 19.35 10.87 -9.70
CA VAL A 146 17.94 10.45 -9.51
C VAL A 146 17.82 9.20 -8.63
N ASP A 147 18.76 8.27 -8.71
CA ASP A 147 18.74 7.04 -7.92
C ASP A 147 19.26 7.21 -6.48
N ASN A 148 19.82 8.36 -6.13
CA ASN A 148 20.08 8.77 -4.74
C ASN A 148 18.91 9.59 -4.15
N LEU A 149 17.80 9.71 -4.88
CA LEU A 149 16.59 10.38 -4.42
C LEU A 149 15.50 9.36 -4.11
N VAL A 150 14.94 9.47 -2.92
CA VAL A 150 13.73 8.77 -2.52
C VAL A 150 12.54 9.61 -2.94
N PHE A 151 11.73 9.11 -3.85
CA PHE A 151 10.49 9.78 -4.27
C PHE A 151 9.32 9.32 -3.42
N HIS A 152 8.36 10.22 -3.18
CA HIS A 152 7.13 9.84 -2.50
C HIS A 152 6.42 8.73 -3.28
N PRO A 153 5.85 7.69 -2.61
CA PRO A 153 5.21 6.57 -3.30
C PRO A 153 4.10 6.98 -4.28
N THR A 154 3.41 8.08 -4.00
CA THR A 154 2.23 8.52 -4.76
C THR A 154 2.36 9.92 -5.36
N GLU A 155 3.16 10.80 -4.76
CA GLU A 155 3.29 12.19 -5.18
C GLU A 155 4.57 12.36 -6.00
N ASP A 156 4.58 13.26 -6.97
CA ASP A 156 5.78 13.54 -7.77
C ASP A 156 6.72 14.52 -7.05
N ARG A 157 7.16 14.15 -5.84
CA ARG A 157 8.10 14.93 -5.02
C ARG A 157 9.16 14.05 -4.39
N VAL A 158 10.32 14.64 -4.11
CA VAL A 158 11.41 13.99 -3.36
C VAL A 158 11.12 14.06 -1.87
N ILE A 159 11.30 12.94 -1.16
CA ILE A 159 11.15 12.81 0.29
C ILE A 159 12.44 12.44 1.01
N GLY A 160 13.49 12.08 0.26
CA GLY A 160 14.82 11.87 0.80
C GLY A 160 15.91 12.12 -0.23
N VAL A 161 16.93 12.87 0.14
CA VAL A 161 18.22 12.95 -0.55
C VAL A 161 19.21 12.10 0.25
N LEU A 162 19.79 11.09 -0.39
CA LEU A 162 20.69 10.10 0.22
C LEU A 162 22.14 10.31 -0.25
N ASP A 163 23.07 9.62 0.40
CA ASP A 163 24.49 9.56 0.04
C ASP A 163 25.25 10.90 0.11
N TRP A 164 25.28 11.48 1.30
CA TRP A 164 25.95 12.75 1.58
C TRP A 164 27.47 12.61 1.85
N GLU A 165 28.08 11.45 1.62
CA GLU A 165 29.48 11.18 2.01
C GLU A 165 30.49 12.05 1.26
N LEU A 166 30.15 12.45 0.04
CA LEU A 166 30.96 13.29 -0.83
C LEU A 166 30.63 14.78 -0.70
N SER A 167 29.70 15.13 0.19
CA SER A 167 29.25 16.51 0.33
C SER A 167 30.30 17.42 0.97
N THR A 168 30.30 18.67 0.55
CA THR A 168 31.24 19.70 1.05
C THR A 168 30.71 21.10 0.74
N LEU A 169 31.51 22.14 1.01
CA LEU A 169 31.23 23.49 0.51
C LEU A 169 32.02 23.74 -0.78
N GLY A 170 31.41 24.42 -1.74
CA GLY A 170 32.07 24.70 -3.01
C GLY A 170 31.12 25.17 -4.12
N ASN A 171 31.56 24.99 -5.36
CA ASN A 171 30.81 25.38 -6.55
C ASN A 171 29.65 24.41 -6.82
N GLN A 172 28.43 24.92 -6.68
CA GLN A 172 27.18 24.15 -6.75
C GLN A 172 26.80 23.73 -8.17
N MET A 173 27.33 24.40 -9.21
CA MET A 173 27.02 24.03 -10.59
C MET A 173 27.61 22.66 -10.97
N CYS A 174 28.62 22.19 -10.22
CA CYS A 174 29.15 20.83 -10.37
C CYS A 174 28.09 19.75 -10.07
N ASP A 175 27.20 19.93 -9.09
CA ASP A 175 26.12 18.97 -8.82
C ASP A 175 25.07 18.98 -9.93
N VAL A 176 24.79 20.17 -10.49
CA VAL A 176 23.84 20.31 -11.60
C VAL A 176 24.34 19.55 -12.82
N ALA A 177 25.59 19.79 -13.22
CA ALA A 177 26.21 19.07 -14.34
C ALA A 177 26.30 17.56 -14.08
N TYR A 178 26.63 17.16 -12.84
CA TYR A 178 26.66 15.75 -12.47
C TYR A 178 25.26 15.09 -12.59
N SER A 179 24.20 15.78 -12.14
CA SER A 179 22.82 15.30 -12.27
C SER A 179 22.36 15.17 -13.74
N CYS A 180 22.99 15.91 -14.66
CA CYS A 180 22.72 15.88 -16.09
C CYS A 180 23.55 14.84 -16.87
N MET A 181 24.42 14.08 -16.21
CA MET A 181 25.25 13.05 -16.87
C MET A 181 24.48 12.06 -17.75
N PRO A 182 23.26 11.59 -17.39
CA PRO A 182 22.49 10.68 -18.24
C PRO A 182 22.12 11.23 -19.62
N TYR A 183 22.06 12.56 -19.79
CA TYR A 183 21.87 13.18 -21.10
C TYR A 183 23.08 12.97 -22.00
N ILE A 184 24.28 12.91 -21.42
CA ILE A 184 25.55 12.95 -22.14
C ILE A 184 26.13 11.55 -22.35
N ILE A 185 26.08 10.68 -21.33
CA ILE A 185 26.69 9.35 -21.36
C ILE A 185 25.85 8.28 -20.63
N ASP A 186 25.85 7.06 -21.16
CA ASP A 186 25.38 5.85 -20.49
C ASP A 186 26.58 5.10 -19.87
N ALA A 187 26.80 5.28 -18.57
CA ALA A 187 28.02 4.85 -17.87
C ALA A 187 27.98 3.39 -17.35
N THR A 188 27.23 2.50 -17.99
CA THR A 188 27.11 1.10 -17.56
C THR A 188 28.43 0.32 -17.73
N LEU A 189 28.90 -0.34 -16.66
CA LEU A 189 30.09 -1.20 -16.68
C LEU A 189 29.80 -2.51 -17.46
N SER A 190 29.83 -2.42 -18.78
CA SER A 190 29.56 -3.55 -19.68
C SER A 190 30.62 -3.68 -20.78
N GLU A 191 30.71 -4.86 -21.37
CA GLU A 191 31.58 -5.12 -22.53
C GLU A 191 31.26 -4.18 -23.71
N ASN A 192 29.98 -3.83 -23.82
CA ASN A 192 29.41 -2.93 -24.83
C ASN A 192 29.33 -1.47 -24.36
N SER A 193 30.16 -1.05 -23.39
CA SER A 193 30.26 0.37 -23.02
C SER A 193 30.41 1.22 -24.27
N SER A 194 29.38 1.97 -24.63
CA SER A 194 29.30 2.76 -25.85
C SER A 194 29.27 4.24 -25.53
N TYR A 195 29.60 5.05 -26.52
CA TYR A 195 29.36 6.49 -26.46
C TYR A 195 27.87 6.77 -26.42
N GLY A 196 27.51 7.85 -25.72
CA GLY A 196 26.21 8.51 -25.85
C GLY A 196 25.19 8.20 -24.77
N GLY A 197 24.68 9.26 -24.14
CA GLY A 197 23.49 9.27 -23.28
C GLY A 197 22.22 9.55 -24.08
N PHE A 198 21.25 10.21 -23.45
CA PHE A 198 19.96 10.53 -24.08
C PHE A 198 20.09 11.41 -25.34
N GLU A 199 21.09 12.29 -25.42
CA GLU A 199 21.30 13.13 -26.60
C GLU A 199 21.62 12.32 -27.87
N HIS A 200 22.22 11.14 -27.73
CA HIS A 200 22.58 10.28 -28.86
C HIS A 200 21.59 9.15 -29.08
N SER A 201 21.03 8.60 -27.99
CA SER A 201 20.10 7.46 -28.04
C SER A 201 18.63 7.85 -28.18
N GLY A 202 18.32 9.15 -28.14
CA GLY A 202 16.97 9.68 -28.04
C GLY A 202 16.56 9.86 -26.57
N ILE A 203 16.02 11.03 -26.24
CA ILE A 203 15.48 11.30 -24.91
C ILE A 203 14.20 10.47 -24.75
N PRO A 204 14.12 9.57 -23.75
CA PRO A 204 12.92 8.79 -23.49
C PRO A 204 11.70 9.69 -23.31
N ASP A 205 10.57 9.30 -23.88
CA ASP A 205 9.31 10.07 -23.79
C ASP A 205 9.02 10.50 -22.35
N GLY A 206 8.82 11.81 -22.17
CA GLY A 206 8.51 12.43 -20.90
C GLY A 206 9.71 12.89 -20.07
N ILE A 207 10.94 12.47 -20.36
CA ILE A 207 12.11 13.09 -19.71
C ILE A 207 12.25 14.52 -20.29
N PRO A 208 12.36 15.57 -19.44
CA PRO A 208 12.45 16.94 -19.93
C PRO A 208 13.73 17.13 -20.72
N GLN A 209 13.71 18.07 -21.66
CA GLN A 209 14.93 18.47 -22.38
C GLN A 209 15.96 19.03 -21.39
N LEU A 210 17.25 18.92 -21.70
CA LEU A 210 18.31 19.44 -20.84
C LEU A 210 18.08 20.92 -20.49
N GLU A 211 17.71 21.74 -21.48
CA GLU A 211 17.43 23.16 -21.29
C GLU A 211 16.26 23.41 -20.34
N GLU A 212 15.24 22.55 -20.36
CA GLU A 212 14.07 22.65 -19.49
C GLU A 212 14.42 22.31 -18.04
N TYR A 213 15.18 21.25 -17.82
CA TYR A 213 15.68 20.88 -16.49
C TYR A 213 16.52 22.02 -15.90
N LEU A 214 17.45 22.57 -16.69
CA LEU A 214 18.29 23.70 -16.28
C LEU A 214 17.46 24.96 -16.02
N ALA A 215 16.46 25.25 -16.83
CA ALA A 215 15.62 26.44 -16.65
C ALA A 215 14.86 26.39 -15.32
N VAL A 216 14.29 25.23 -14.98
CA VAL A 216 13.61 25.03 -13.70
C VAL A 216 14.59 25.15 -12.53
N TYR A 217 15.77 24.55 -12.62
CA TYR A 217 16.80 24.67 -11.59
C TYR A 217 17.26 26.13 -11.40
N CYS A 218 17.66 26.83 -12.47
CA CYS A 218 18.14 28.21 -12.41
C CYS A 218 17.07 29.16 -11.87
N SER A 219 15.81 28.99 -12.31
CA SER A 219 14.69 29.79 -11.83
C SER A 219 14.45 29.60 -10.32
N MET A 220 14.45 28.36 -9.83
CA MET A 220 14.16 28.08 -8.41
C MET A 220 15.32 28.48 -7.49
N SER A 221 16.56 28.31 -7.96
CA SER A 221 17.79 28.62 -7.21
C SER A 221 18.25 30.09 -7.32
N ALA A 222 17.61 30.88 -8.19
CA ALA A 222 18.01 32.24 -8.55
C ALA A 222 19.47 32.34 -9.03
N ARG A 223 19.93 31.34 -9.80
CA ARG A 223 21.28 31.29 -10.37
C ARG A 223 21.28 31.69 -11.85
N PRO A 224 22.37 32.31 -12.33
CA PRO A 224 22.49 32.67 -13.73
C PRO A 224 22.48 31.42 -14.62
N TRP A 225 22.06 31.61 -15.87
CA TRP A 225 22.09 30.57 -16.89
C TRP A 225 23.54 30.15 -17.20
N PRO A 226 23.90 28.86 -17.15
CA PRO A 226 25.31 28.43 -17.11
C PRO A 226 25.98 28.31 -18.48
N ALA A 227 25.41 28.86 -19.55
CA ALA A 227 25.85 28.63 -20.94
C ALA A 227 27.35 28.86 -21.18
N ALA A 228 27.92 29.93 -20.60
CA ALA A 228 29.33 30.28 -20.80
C ALA A 228 30.30 29.19 -20.29
N ASN A 229 29.95 28.51 -19.19
CA ASN A 229 30.83 27.57 -18.49
C ASN A 229 30.32 26.12 -18.57
N TRP A 230 29.25 25.84 -19.31
CA TRP A 230 28.59 24.53 -19.30
C TRP A 230 29.50 23.40 -19.78
N LYS A 231 30.33 23.66 -20.80
CA LYS A 231 31.36 22.72 -21.28
C LYS A 231 32.31 22.30 -20.17
N PHE A 232 32.77 23.26 -19.36
CA PHE A 232 33.65 22.99 -18.24
C PHE A 232 32.99 22.05 -17.23
N TYR A 233 31.75 22.34 -16.81
CA TYR A 233 31.08 21.56 -15.77
C TYR A 233 30.77 20.11 -16.20
N ILE A 234 30.39 19.89 -17.47
CA ILE A 234 30.21 18.55 -18.03
C ILE A 234 31.54 17.81 -18.16
N ALA A 235 32.57 18.45 -18.73
CA ALA A 235 33.91 17.87 -18.85
C ALA A 235 34.50 17.51 -17.47
N PHE A 236 34.30 18.37 -16.47
CA PHE A 236 34.70 18.13 -15.09
C PHE A 236 33.99 16.91 -14.48
N SER A 237 32.71 16.72 -14.74
CA SER A 237 31.92 15.57 -14.25
C SER A 237 32.39 14.26 -14.89
N LEU A 238 32.63 14.26 -16.20
CA LEU A 238 33.19 13.12 -16.95
C LEU A 238 34.61 12.78 -16.49
N PHE A 239 35.46 13.79 -16.31
CA PHE A 239 36.82 13.65 -15.77
C PHE A 239 36.83 13.00 -14.37
N ARG A 240 35.92 13.45 -13.49
CA ARG A 240 35.79 12.88 -12.15
C ARG A 240 35.35 11.42 -12.21
N GLY A 241 34.34 11.10 -13.02
CA GLY A 241 33.89 9.72 -13.25
C GLY A 241 35.01 8.81 -13.80
N ALA A 242 35.75 9.30 -14.79
CA ALA A 242 36.89 8.58 -15.37
C ALA A 242 37.99 8.30 -14.33
N SER A 243 38.29 9.27 -13.48
CA SER A 243 39.26 9.12 -12.39
C SER A 243 38.84 8.04 -11.38
N ILE A 244 37.55 7.98 -11.05
CA ILE A 244 36.97 6.95 -10.17
C ILE A 244 37.12 5.56 -10.81
N TYR A 245 36.71 5.41 -12.08
CA TYR A 245 36.76 4.15 -12.81
C TYR A 245 38.20 3.65 -13.06
N ALA A 246 39.15 4.56 -13.32
CA ALA A 246 40.57 4.21 -13.36
C ALA A 246 41.06 3.61 -12.02
N GLY A 247 40.64 4.19 -10.89
CA GLY A 247 40.94 3.65 -9.57
C GLY A 247 40.28 2.29 -9.29
N VAL A 248 39.04 2.08 -9.75
CA VAL A 248 38.35 0.78 -9.68
C VAL A 248 39.10 -0.28 -10.48
N TYR A 249 39.51 0.06 -11.71
CA TYR A 249 40.27 -0.85 -12.56
C TYR A 249 41.63 -1.20 -11.96
N HIS A 250 42.33 -0.22 -11.38
CA HIS A 250 43.59 -0.49 -10.68
C HIS A 250 43.39 -1.47 -9.50
N ARG A 251 42.36 -1.26 -8.67
CA ARG A 251 42.03 -2.21 -7.60
C ARG A 251 41.66 -3.60 -8.13
N TRP A 252 41.00 -3.68 -9.28
CA TRP A 252 40.70 -4.95 -9.94
C TRP A 252 41.97 -5.68 -10.38
N THR A 253 42.94 -4.97 -10.97
CA THR A 253 44.24 -5.56 -11.34
C THR A 253 45.02 -6.08 -10.12
N MET A 254 44.71 -5.58 -8.92
CA MET A 254 45.27 -6.04 -7.64
C MET A 254 44.42 -7.13 -6.96
N GLY A 255 43.30 -7.56 -7.54
CA GLY A 255 42.38 -8.53 -6.94
C GLY A 255 41.51 -7.99 -5.79
N ASN A 256 41.47 -6.67 -5.57
CA ASN A 256 40.86 -6.03 -4.40
C ASN A 256 39.65 -5.14 -4.74
N ALA A 257 38.99 -5.35 -5.88
CA ALA A 257 37.81 -4.56 -6.28
C ALA A 257 36.50 -5.17 -5.75
N SER A 258 35.67 -4.34 -5.10
CA SER A 258 34.35 -4.71 -4.57
C SER A 258 33.30 -5.07 -5.65
N GLY A 259 33.54 -4.71 -6.91
CA GLY A 259 32.62 -4.94 -8.03
C GLY A 259 32.71 -6.31 -8.71
N GLY A 260 33.55 -7.22 -8.21
CA GLY A 260 33.80 -8.53 -8.83
C GLY A 260 34.25 -8.41 -10.29
N GLU A 261 33.87 -9.38 -11.13
CA GLU A 261 34.29 -9.43 -12.54
C GLU A 261 33.89 -8.19 -13.37
N ARG A 262 32.83 -7.47 -13.01
CA ARG A 262 32.40 -6.25 -13.73
C ARG A 262 33.46 -5.14 -13.68
N ALA A 263 34.29 -5.13 -12.63
CA ALA A 263 35.36 -4.16 -12.47
C ALA A 263 36.45 -4.28 -13.57
N ARG A 264 36.51 -5.42 -14.28
CA ARG A 264 37.41 -5.61 -15.44
C ARG A 264 37.17 -4.58 -16.55
N PHE A 265 35.94 -4.10 -16.69
CA PHE A 265 35.56 -3.13 -17.73
C PHE A 265 35.76 -1.67 -17.32
N ALA A 266 36.08 -1.39 -16.05
CA ALA A 266 36.19 -0.03 -15.54
C ALA A 266 37.27 0.80 -16.26
N GLY A 267 38.39 0.17 -16.67
CA GLY A 267 39.43 0.85 -17.44
C GLY A 267 38.94 1.33 -18.81
N LYS A 268 38.19 0.48 -19.52
CA LYS A 268 37.56 0.83 -20.80
C LYS A 268 36.53 1.96 -20.61
N ALA A 269 35.66 1.83 -19.60
CA ALA A 269 34.66 2.85 -19.29
C ALA A 269 35.28 4.21 -18.94
N ALA A 270 36.41 4.21 -18.22
CA ALA A 270 37.16 5.44 -17.92
C ALA A 270 37.63 6.14 -19.21
N ASN A 271 38.17 5.40 -20.17
CA ASN A 271 38.62 5.98 -21.45
C ASN A 271 37.43 6.53 -22.26
N VAL A 272 36.31 5.80 -22.32
CA VAL A 272 35.08 6.27 -23.00
C VAL A 272 34.57 7.58 -22.39
N MET A 273 34.63 7.75 -21.07
CA MET A 273 34.27 9.03 -20.42
C MET A 273 35.20 10.18 -20.82
N VAL A 274 36.51 9.91 -20.92
CA VAL A 274 37.49 10.92 -21.34
C VAL A 274 37.28 11.33 -22.79
N ASP A 275 37.04 10.36 -23.67
CA ASP A 275 36.74 10.66 -25.07
C ASP A 275 35.44 11.45 -25.21
N CYS A 276 34.39 11.05 -24.49
CA CYS A 276 33.12 11.77 -24.45
C CYS A 276 33.29 13.23 -23.95
N ALA A 277 34.21 13.46 -23.00
CA ALA A 277 34.53 14.81 -22.55
C ALA A 277 35.14 15.66 -23.66
N TRP A 278 36.10 15.11 -24.41
CA TRP A 278 36.71 15.81 -25.55
C TRP A 278 35.73 16.07 -26.67
N ASP A 279 34.89 15.09 -27.01
CA ASP A 279 33.82 15.27 -28.00
C ASP A 279 32.89 16.39 -27.57
N TYR A 280 32.50 16.46 -26.30
CA TYR A 280 31.64 17.51 -25.77
C TYR A 280 32.30 18.89 -25.75
N ILE A 281 33.58 18.99 -25.39
CA ILE A 281 34.37 20.23 -25.42
C ILE A 281 34.42 20.81 -26.85
N ASN A 282 34.60 19.94 -27.83
CA ASN A 282 34.78 20.32 -29.24
C ASN A 282 33.50 20.71 -29.97
N ARG A 283 32.31 20.50 -29.38
CA ARG A 283 31.03 20.93 -29.98
C ARG A 283 30.97 22.44 -30.08
N GLU A 284 30.56 23.00 -31.22
CA GLU A 284 30.42 24.46 -31.37
C GLU A 284 29.43 25.06 -30.36
N ASN A 285 28.26 24.45 -30.23
CA ASN A 285 27.20 24.87 -29.32
C ASN A 285 26.72 23.69 -28.48
N VAL A 286 26.77 23.83 -27.14
CA VAL A 286 26.30 22.80 -26.19
C VAL A 286 25.07 23.23 -25.39
N LEU A 287 24.84 24.54 -25.29
CA LEU A 287 23.69 25.15 -24.61
C LEU A 287 23.43 26.52 -25.26
N ARG A 288 22.15 26.90 -25.43
CA ARG A 288 21.81 28.25 -25.95
C ARG A 288 22.32 29.35 -25.02
N ALA A 289 22.63 30.52 -25.58
CA ALA A 289 23.12 31.67 -24.81
C ALA A 289 22.10 32.17 -23.75
N HIS A 290 20.80 31.99 -24.01
CA HIS A 290 19.72 32.34 -23.10
C HIS A 290 18.68 31.19 -23.05
N PRO A 291 17.92 31.03 -21.94
CA PRO A 291 16.79 30.11 -21.90
C PRO A 291 15.76 30.46 -22.98
N ALA A 292 15.07 29.45 -23.54
CA ALA A 292 14.05 29.70 -24.55
C ALA A 292 12.89 30.55 -23.99
N THR A 293 12.46 31.55 -24.75
CA THR A 293 11.31 32.42 -24.44
C THR A 293 10.03 31.58 -24.33
N GLY A 294 9.40 31.57 -23.15
CA GLY A 294 8.20 30.78 -22.86
C GLY A 294 8.37 29.65 -21.83
N MET A 295 9.60 29.35 -21.39
CA MET A 295 9.86 28.38 -20.31
C MET A 295 9.60 28.94 -18.89
N HIS A 296 8.60 29.82 -18.74
CA HIS A 296 8.22 30.34 -17.42
C HIS A 296 7.37 29.30 -16.66
N VAL A 297 7.83 28.95 -15.46
CA VAL A 297 7.08 28.11 -14.51
C VAL A 297 5.79 28.84 -14.13
N SER A 298 4.65 28.35 -14.62
CA SER A 298 3.33 28.84 -14.25
C SER A 298 3.09 28.62 -12.75
N LYS A 299 2.77 29.69 -12.02
CA LYS A 299 2.21 29.60 -10.66
C LYS A 299 0.83 28.92 -10.76
N ALA A 300 0.61 27.91 -9.92
CA ALA A 300 -0.60 27.09 -9.91
C ALA A 300 -1.91 27.91 -9.88
N PRO A 301 -2.97 27.51 -10.61
CA PRO A 301 -4.33 27.94 -10.33
C PRO A 301 -5.07 26.92 -9.46
N ARG A 302 -5.91 27.46 -8.56
CA ARG A 302 -6.99 26.76 -7.86
C ARG A 302 -8.19 26.60 -8.80
N GLN A 303 -8.97 25.53 -8.56
CA GLN A 303 -10.35 25.24 -9.00
C GLN A 303 -10.58 24.59 -10.38
N GLY A 304 -11.40 23.52 -10.31
CA GLY A 304 -12.41 23.14 -11.31
C GLY A 304 -11.97 22.06 -12.29
N PHE A 305 -12.41 20.81 -12.10
CA PHE A 305 -12.34 19.81 -13.17
C PHE A 305 -13.68 19.12 -13.39
N HIS A 306 -14.26 19.45 -14.55
CA HIS A 306 -15.18 18.61 -15.29
C HIS A 306 -14.45 17.34 -15.75
N VAL A 307 -15.19 16.23 -15.76
CA VAL A 307 -14.74 14.90 -16.19
C VAL A 307 -15.29 14.65 -17.58
N GLU A 308 -14.42 14.24 -18.51
CA GLU A 308 -14.82 13.40 -19.64
C GLU A 308 -14.07 12.07 -19.57
N GLN A 309 -14.84 11.00 -19.77
CA GLN A 309 -14.44 9.60 -19.75
C GLN A 309 -13.81 9.21 -21.09
N GLU A 310 -12.82 8.30 -21.05
CA GLU A 310 -12.91 7.08 -21.86
C GLU A 310 -11.98 5.97 -21.34
N ASP A 311 -12.31 4.75 -21.78
CA ASP A 311 -12.16 3.45 -21.13
C ASP A 311 -10.74 2.90 -20.85
N SER A 312 -10.72 2.14 -19.74
CA SER A 312 -9.89 0.99 -19.36
C SER A 312 -8.83 0.46 -20.36
N THR A 313 -7.60 0.24 -19.86
CA THR A 313 -7.06 -1.12 -19.60
C THR A 313 -5.63 -1.08 -19.00
N LEU A 314 -5.49 -1.70 -17.82
CA LEU A 314 -4.25 -2.25 -17.22
C LEU A 314 -3.10 -1.26 -16.88
N THR A 315 -3.10 -0.84 -15.61
CA THR A 315 -2.09 -0.05 -14.87
C THR A 315 -0.71 -0.73 -14.81
N ASN A 316 0.32 -0.08 -15.37
CA ASN A 316 1.73 -0.47 -15.28
C ASN A 316 2.51 0.46 -14.33
N GLY A 317 3.22 -0.11 -13.34
CA GLY A 317 4.37 0.53 -12.66
C GLY A 317 4.26 0.82 -11.15
N GLN A 318 3.09 0.71 -10.53
CA GLN A 318 2.97 0.71 -9.07
C GLN A 318 3.33 -0.68 -8.53
N GLY A 319 4.02 -0.75 -7.39
CA GLY A 319 4.18 -2.03 -6.69
C GLY A 319 2.80 -2.66 -6.51
N LYS A 320 2.68 -3.96 -6.76
CA LYS A 320 1.40 -4.68 -6.84
C LYS A 320 0.41 -4.39 -5.70
N PHE A 321 0.94 -4.11 -4.51
CA PHE A 321 0.18 -3.85 -3.29
C PHE A 321 0.27 -2.40 -2.82
N VAL A 322 0.62 -1.44 -3.69
CA VAL A 322 0.59 -0.03 -3.31
C VAL A 322 -0.86 0.46 -3.41
N PRO A 323 -1.48 0.93 -2.31
CA PRO A 323 -2.84 1.45 -2.35
C PRO A 323 -2.91 2.75 -3.18
N SER A 324 -4.03 2.94 -3.89
CA SER A 324 -4.32 4.17 -4.62
C SER A 324 -4.47 5.37 -3.65
N GLU A 325 -4.33 6.59 -4.18
CA GLU A 325 -4.52 7.81 -3.39
C GLU A 325 -5.90 7.87 -2.73
N LYS A 326 -6.94 7.48 -3.48
CA LYS A 326 -8.31 7.34 -2.98
C LYS A 326 -8.40 6.42 -1.77
N VAL A 327 -7.74 5.27 -1.82
CA VAL A 327 -7.68 4.33 -0.69
C VAL A 327 -6.93 4.93 0.48
N MET A 328 -5.80 5.60 0.25
CA MET A 328 -5.02 6.25 1.31
C MET A 328 -5.81 7.33 2.06
N GLN A 329 -6.58 8.15 1.33
CA GLN A 329 -7.47 9.15 1.94
C GLN A 329 -8.57 8.50 2.79
N LEU A 330 -9.21 7.44 2.29
CA LEU A 330 -10.22 6.69 3.04
C LEU A 330 -9.61 6.02 4.28
N ARG A 331 -8.42 5.43 4.17
CA ARG A 331 -7.69 4.84 5.30
C ARG A 331 -7.45 5.88 6.40
N GLN A 332 -6.97 7.07 6.03
CA GLN A 332 -6.71 8.14 6.99
C GLN A 332 -7.99 8.59 7.71
N LYS A 333 -9.10 8.76 6.96
CA LYS A 333 -10.40 9.08 7.54
C LYS A 333 -10.88 8.01 8.52
N ILE A 334 -10.84 6.73 8.13
CA ILE A 334 -11.24 5.63 9.03
C ILE A 334 -10.33 5.57 10.26
N MET A 335 -9.01 5.68 10.10
CA MET A 335 -8.08 5.69 11.25
C MET A 335 -8.38 6.82 12.24
N LYS A 336 -8.67 8.01 11.72
CA LYS A 336 -9.09 9.16 12.53
C LYS A 336 -10.42 8.88 13.22
N PHE A 337 -11.42 8.38 12.49
CA PHE A 337 -12.73 8.04 13.05
C PHE A 337 -12.64 6.96 14.15
N MET A 338 -11.82 5.92 13.93
CA MET A 338 -11.56 4.88 14.92
C MET A 338 -10.98 5.47 16.21
N LYS A 339 -9.98 6.37 16.08
CA LYS A 339 -9.30 7.02 17.22
C LYS A 339 -10.22 7.97 17.99
N ASP A 340 -10.97 8.80 17.27
CA ASP A 340 -11.68 9.92 17.86
C ASP A 340 -13.09 9.54 18.31
N HIS A 341 -13.69 8.49 17.73
CA HIS A 341 -15.08 8.12 17.97
C HIS A 341 -15.28 6.68 18.46
N ILE A 342 -14.61 5.68 17.85
CA ILE A 342 -14.89 4.27 18.18
C ILE A 342 -14.15 3.82 19.44
N TYR A 343 -12.81 3.89 19.48
CA TYR A 343 -12.05 3.41 20.64
C TYR A 343 -12.46 4.06 21.97
N PRO A 344 -12.72 5.39 22.04
CA PRO A 344 -13.18 6.02 23.28
C PRO A 344 -14.55 5.53 23.77
N LYS A 345 -15.34 4.92 22.89
CA LYS A 345 -16.71 4.46 23.17
C LYS A 345 -16.83 2.95 23.36
N GLU A 346 -15.77 2.17 23.12
CA GLU A 346 -15.86 0.71 23.23
C GLU A 346 -16.30 0.23 24.61
N ASP A 347 -15.84 0.85 25.69
CA ASP A 347 -16.27 0.49 27.04
C ASP A 347 -17.78 0.71 27.26
N GLU A 348 -18.34 1.77 26.68
CA GLU A 348 -19.78 2.06 26.70
C GLU A 348 -20.54 1.02 25.86
N LEU A 349 -20.00 0.69 24.68
CA LEU A 349 -20.57 -0.33 23.79
C LEU A 349 -20.65 -1.71 24.49
N TYR A 350 -19.57 -2.11 25.16
CA TYR A 350 -19.53 -3.34 25.93
C TYR A 350 -20.47 -3.34 27.13
N LYS A 351 -20.58 -2.24 27.86
CA LYS A 351 -21.51 -2.13 29.00
C LYS A 351 -22.95 -2.34 28.57
N HIS A 352 -23.37 -1.75 27.44
CA HIS A 352 -24.71 -1.96 26.91
C HIS A 352 -24.92 -3.42 26.48
N ALA A 353 -23.95 -4.00 25.76
CA ALA A 353 -23.99 -5.39 25.30
C ALA A 353 -23.97 -6.43 26.44
N GLN A 354 -23.51 -6.05 27.64
CA GLN A 354 -23.54 -6.90 28.83
C GLN A 354 -24.74 -6.60 29.74
N SER A 355 -25.54 -5.58 29.42
CA SER A 355 -26.68 -5.16 30.23
C SER A 355 -27.92 -6.04 30.01
N THR A 356 -28.98 -5.75 30.75
CA THR A 356 -30.33 -6.30 30.52
C THR A 356 -30.93 -5.83 29.18
N SER A 357 -30.45 -4.72 28.63
CA SER A 357 -30.91 -4.13 27.37
C SER A 357 -30.10 -4.60 26.16
N ARG A 358 -29.24 -5.62 26.31
CA ARG A 358 -28.29 -6.03 25.27
C ARG A 358 -28.92 -6.45 23.94
N TRP A 359 -30.16 -6.94 23.95
CA TRP A 359 -30.92 -7.31 22.74
C TRP A 359 -31.74 -6.16 22.13
N THR A 360 -31.56 -4.93 22.60
CA THR A 360 -32.17 -3.75 21.99
C THR A 360 -31.23 -3.09 20.98
N ILE A 361 -31.76 -2.18 20.17
CA ILE A 361 -30.92 -1.33 19.31
C ILE A 361 -29.95 -0.54 20.20
N HIS A 362 -28.67 -0.58 19.85
CA HIS A 362 -27.64 0.12 20.60
C HIS A 362 -27.65 1.62 20.25
N PRO A 363 -27.96 2.54 21.18
CA PRO A 363 -28.12 3.96 20.86
C PRO A 363 -26.79 4.58 20.38
N GLU A 364 -25.70 4.31 21.09
CA GLU A 364 -24.39 4.87 20.70
C GLU A 364 -23.87 4.34 19.37
N GLU A 365 -24.12 3.07 19.04
CA GLU A 365 -23.80 2.54 17.72
C GLU A 365 -24.57 3.27 16.61
N GLU A 366 -25.83 3.63 16.83
CA GLU A 366 -26.62 4.42 15.86
C GLU A 366 -26.10 5.85 15.71
N ASN A 367 -25.67 6.49 16.81
CA ASN A 367 -25.01 7.80 16.76
C ASN A 367 -23.73 7.74 15.92
N LEU A 368 -22.91 6.71 16.14
CA LEU A 368 -21.67 6.50 15.39
C LEU A 368 -21.95 6.22 13.91
N LYS A 369 -23.01 5.49 13.56
CA LYS A 369 -23.43 5.30 12.16
C LYS A 369 -23.86 6.60 11.49
N ALA A 370 -24.58 7.47 12.21
CA ALA A 370 -24.97 8.78 11.68
C ALA A 370 -23.72 9.63 11.36
N LEU A 371 -22.75 9.69 12.27
CA LEU A 371 -21.47 10.37 12.07
C LEU A 371 -20.67 9.76 10.90
N ALA A 372 -20.60 8.42 10.82
CA ALA A 372 -19.91 7.74 9.72
C ALA A 372 -20.53 8.10 8.35
N LYS A 373 -21.86 8.23 8.26
CA LYS A 373 -22.54 8.70 7.04
C LYS A 373 -22.17 10.15 6.71
N GLU A 374 -22.15 11.04 7.68
CA GLU A 374 -21.77 12.45 7.49
C GLU A 374 -20.34 12.59 6.95
N GLU A 375 -19.42 11.72 7.37
CA GLU A 375 -18.02 11.73 6.89
C GLU A 375 -17.78 11.00 5.56
N GLY A 376 -18.80 10.37 4.98
CA GLY A 376 -18.68 9.60 3.74
C GLY A 376 -18.11 8.19 3.94
N LEU A 377 -18.15 7.64 5.16
CA LEU A 377 -17.60 6.33 5.53
C LEU A 377 -18.69 5.26 5.59
N TRP A 378 -19.46 5.11 4.51
CA TRP A 378 -20.63 4.22 4.47
C TRP A 378 -20.59 3.30 3.25
N ASN A 379 -21.03 2.04 3.41
CA ASN A 379 -21.13 1.05 2.33
C ASN A 379 -19.84 0.85 1.50
N LEU A 380 -18.68 1.00 2.15
CA LEU A 380 -17.37 0.99 1.48
C LEU A 380 -17.01 -0.35 0.81
N PHE A 381 -17.75 -1.42 1.09
CA PHE A 381 -17.54 -2.76 0.55
C PHE A 381 -18.11 -2.96 -0.86
N ILE A 382 -18.99 -2.07 -1.35
CA ILE A 382 -19.70 -2.30 -2.60
C ILE A 382 -18.73 -2.18 -3.78
N PRO A 383 -18.55 -3.25 -4.57
CA PRO A 383 -17.64 -3.21 -5.71
C PRO A 383 -18.15 -2.29 -6.82
N LEU A 384 -17.21 -1.70 -7.58
CA LEU A 384 -17.51 -0.75 -8.65
C LEU A 384 -18.54 -1.28 -9.67
N ASP A 385 -18.41 -2.53 -10.09
CA ASP A 385 -19.31 -3.17 -11.07
C ASP A 385 -20.74 -3.32 -10.54
N SER A 386 -20.87 -3.61 -9.24
CA SER A 386 -22.13 -3.82 -8.56
C SER A 386 -22.83 -2.50 -8.30
N ALA A 387 -22.08 -1.46 -7.92
CA ALA A 387 -22.58 -0.10 -7.81
C ALA A 387 -23.11 0.41 -9.17
N ALA A 388 -22.38 0.22 -10.27
CA ALA A 388 -22.81 0.65 -11.59
C ALA A 388 -24.12 -0.03 -12.05
N ARG A 389 -24.24 -1.35 -11.86
CA ARG A 389 -25.49 -2.09 -12.16
C ARG A 389 -26.66 -1.61 -11.31
N ALA A 390 -26.45 -1.44 -10.01
CA ALA A 390 -27.49 -0.97 -9.10
C ALA A 390 -27.97 0.44 -9.46
N ARG A 391 -27.07 1.35 -9.87
CA ARG A 391 -27.45 2.68 -10.39
C ARG A 391 -28.43 2.54 -11.55
N LYS A 392 -28.14 1.71 -12.55
CA LYS A 392 -29.02 1.51 -13.70
C LYS A 392 -30.41 0.99 -13.29
N LEU A 393 -30.45 -0.05 -12.45
CA LEU A 393 -31.69 -0.69 -12.02
C LEU A 393 -32.57 0.19 -11.11
N LEU A 394 -31.95 1.03 -10.27
CA LEU A 394 -32.64 1.88 -9.30
C LEU A 394 -33.00 3.27 -9.86
N LEU A 395 -32.21 3.81 -10.81
CA LEU A 395 -32.38 5.18 -11.34
C LEU A 395 -33.19 5.27 -12.65
N GLU A 396 -33.41 4.17 -13.39
CA GLU A 396 -34.28 4.17 -14.59
C GLU A 396 -35.77 4.49 -14.29
N ASP A 397 -36.16 4.67 -13.02
CA ASP A 397 -37.54 4.95 -12.59
C ASP A 397 -37.76 6.39 -12.06
N GLN A 398 -36.72 7.24 -12.01
CA GLN A 398 -36.81 8.56 -11.36
C GLN A 398 -36.31 9.70 -12.25
N SER A 399 -37.21 10.27 -13.04
CA SER A 399 -37.04 11.58 -13.72
C SER A 399 -37.05 12.79 -12.77
N HIS A 400 -37.03 12.58 -11.45
CA HIS A 400 -37.08 13.65 -10.45
C HIS A 400 -36.27 13.32 -9.19
N VAL A 401 -34.95 13.14 -9.29
CA VAL A 401 -34.07 13.34 -8.12
C VAL A 401 -32.79 14.02 -8.56
N SER A 402 -32.56 15.20 -8.00
CA SER A 402 -31.39 16.04 -8.23
C SER A 402 -30.09 15.26 -7.97
N ALA A 403 -29.17 15.30 -8.93
CA ALA A 403 -27.80 14.85 -8.73
C ALA A 403 -27.15 15.73 -7.63
N GLY A 404 -26.98 15.16 -6.43
CA GLY A 404 -26.35 15.86 -5.31
C GLY A 404 -26.58 15.20 -3.95
N SER A 405 -25.50 14.62 -3.40
CA SER A 405 -25.24 14.27 -1.99
C SER A 405 -25.79 12.96 -1.38
N SER A 406 -27.02 12.50 -1.60
CA SER A 406 -27.55 11.33 -0.85
C SER A 406 -27.35 9.97 -1.53
N ASN A 407 -27.45 9.90 -2.87
CA ASN A 407 -27.40 8.63 -3.61
C ASN A 407 -25.97 8.09 -3.83
N ASP A 408 -24.94 8.94 -3.86
CA ASP A 408 -23.54 8.49 -3.98
C ASP A 408 -23.04 7.79 -2.71
N LEU A 409 -23.57 8.17 -1.55
CA LEU A 409 -23.30 7.53 -0.26
C LEU A 409 -23.91 6.13 -0.16
N LEU A 410 -25.06 5.90 -0.78
CA LEU A 410 -25.78 4.62 -0.71
C LEU A 410 -25.07 3.49 -1.46
N LEU A 411 -24.42 3.79 -2.58
CA LEU A 411 -23.72 2.78 -3.39
C LEU A 411 -22.22 2.70 -3.10
N GLY A 412 -21.77 3.41 -2.07
CA GLY A 412 -20.40 3.35 -1.56
C GLY A 412 -19.36 3.93 -2.49
N ALA A 413 -18.10 3.75 -2.11
CA ALA A 413 -16.97 4.34 -2.82
C ALA A 413 -16.63 3.63 -4.15
N GLY A 414 -17.21 2.46 -4.46
CA GLY A 414 -16.88 1.68 -5.66
C GLY A 414 -15.40 1.27 -5.69
N LEU A 415 -15.01 0.40 -4.76
CA LEU A 415 -13.63 -0.07 -4.58
C LEU A 415 -13.43 -1.46 -5.18
N THR A 416 -12.19 -1.81 -5.54
CA THR A 416 -11.84 -3.22 -5.80
C THR A 416 -11.73 -4.01 -4.49
N ASN A 417 -11.64 -5.36 -4.55
CA ASN A 417 -11.45 -6.17 -3.35
C ASN A 417 -10.11 -5.85 -2.65
N LEU A 418 -9.04 -5.62 -3.42
CA LEU A 418 -7.74 -5.21 -2.90
C LEU A 418 -7.82 -3.84 -2.20
N GLU A 419 -8.45 -2.86 -2.85
CA GLU A 419 -8.62 -1.52 -2.30
C GLU A 419 -9.44 -1.54 -1.00
N TYR A 420 -10.55 -2.27 -0.99
CA TYR A 420 -11.39 -2.42 0.20
C TYR A 420 -10.70 -3.22 1.31
N GLY A 421 -9.83 -4.17 0.97
CA GLY A 421 -9.06 -4.95 1.92
C GLY A 421 -8.24 -4.10 2.89
N TYR A 422 -7.64 -3.02 2.40
CA TYR A 422 -6.92 -2.06 3.24
C TYR A 422 -7.81 -1.33 4.25
N LEU A 423 -9.08 -1.11 3.91
CA LEU A 423 -10.05 -0.49 4.82
C LEU A 423 -10.54 -1.52 5.86
N CYS A 424 -10.77 -2.76 5.42
CA CYS A 424 -11.11 -3.88 6.30
C CYS A 424 -10.06 -4.13 7.38
N GLU A 425 -8.76 -4.01 7.05
CA GLU A 425 -7.69 -4.16 8.04
C GLU A 425 -7.83 -3.14 9.18
N ILE A 426 -8.25 -1.90 8.90
CA ILE A 426 -8.44 -0.90 9.95
C ILE A 426 -9.72 -1.20 10.75
N MET A 427 -10.83 -1.51 10.06
CA MET A 427 -12.09 -1.84 10.72
C MET A 427 -11.98 -3.09 11.60
N GLY A 428 -11.15 -4.07 11.21
CA GLY A 428 -10.93 -5.30 11.97
C GLY A 428 -10.25 -5.09 13.33
N ARG A 429 -9.73 -3.90 13.61
CA ARG A 429 -9.20 -3.54 14.93
C ARG A 429 -10.30 -3.42 15.98
N SER A 430 -11.58 -3.40 15.62
CA SER A 430 -12.68 -3.41 16.58
C SER A 430 -13.80 -4.33 16.09
N VAL A 431 -14.41 -5.08 17.00
CA VAL A 431 -15.60 -5.89 16.69
C VAL A 431 -16.80 -5.02 16.29
N TRP A 432 -16.83 -3.75 16.74
CA TRP A 432 -17.93 -2.81 16.52
C TRP A 432 -17.82 -2.05 15.19
N ALA A 433 -16.60 -1.76 14.75
CA ALA A 433 -16.34 -0.87 13.62
C ALA A 433 -16.98 -1.30 12.29
N PRO A 434 -16.97 -2.58 11.87
CA PRO A 434 -17.60 -2.97 10.62
C PRO A 434 -19.08 -2.57 10.56
N GLN A 435 -19.84 -2.74 11.64
CA GLN A 435 -21.28 -2.43 11.65
C GLN A 435 -21.52 -0.92 11.61
N ILE A 436 -20.66 -0.12 12.25
CA ILE A 436 -20.71 1.35 12.25
C ILE A 436 -20.54 1.92 10.82
N PHE A 437 -19.72 1.29 9.98
CA PHE A 437 -19.53 1.70 8.57
C PHE A 437 -20.47 0.97 7.58
N ASN A 438 -21.48 0.24 8.08
CA ASN A 438 -22.36 -0.67 7.32
C ASN A 438 -21.62 -1.71 6.46
N CYS A 439 -20.47 -2.13 6.98
CA CYS A 439 -19.54 -3.09 6.39
C CYS A 439 -19.52 -4.42 7.17
N GLY A 440 -20.47 -4.64 8.10
CA GLY A 440 -20.55 -5.84 8.93
C GLY A 440 -21.12 -7.06 8.19
N ALA A 441 -20.59 -8.25 8.52
CA ALA A 441 -21.23 -9.51 8.16
C ALA A 441 -22.42 -9.78 9.11
N PRO A 442 -23.48 -10.49 8.67
CA PRO A 442 -23.64 -11.10 7.35
C PRO A 442 -24.24 -10.15 6.30
N ASP A 443 -24.57 -8.90 6.67
CA ASP A 443 -25.27 -7.95 5.81
C ASP A 443 -24.53 -7.66 4.50
N THR A 444 -23.21 -7.45 4.52
CA THR A 444 -22.45 -7.21 3.27
C THR A 444 -22.60 -8.34 2.27
N GLY A 445 -22.51 -9.59 2.72
CA GLY A 445 -22.70 -10.77 1.85
C GLY A 445 -24.14 -10.91 1.35
N ASN A 446 -25.13 -10.56 2.18
CA ASN A 446 -26.53 -10.55 1.77
C ASN A 446 -26.83 -9.44 0.75
N MET A 447 -26.28 -8.24 0.95
CA MET A 447 -26.37 -7.12 0.02
C MET A 447 -25.72 -7.46 -1.32
N GLU A 448 -24.54 -8.10 -1.34
CA GLU A 448 -23.90 -8.58 -2.57
C GLU A 448 -24.73 -9.60 -3.34
N VAL A 449 -25.41 -10.52 -2.63
CA VAL A 449 -26.34 -11.48 -3.27
C VAL A 449 -27.50 -10.74 -3.93
N LEU A 450 -28.13 -9.79 -3.24
CA LEU A 450 -29.25 -9.02 -3.79
C LEU A 450 -28.81 -8.13 -4.97
N LEU A 451 -27.63 -7.53 -4.89
CA LEU A 451 -27.03 -6.72 -5.98
C LEU A 451 -26.79 -7.53 -7.25
N ARG A 452 -26.45 -8.82 -7.14
CA ARG A 452 -26.11 -9.68 -8.29
C ARG A 452 -27.29 -10.48 -8.83
N TYR A 453 -28.16 -10.95 -7.93
CA TYR A 453 -29.16 -11.97 -8.26
C TYR A 453 -30.59 -11.56 -7.92
N GLY A 454 -30.79 -10.44 -7.21
CA GLY A 454 -32.11 -9.95 -6.85
C GLY A 454 -32.84 -9.32 -8.03
N THR A 455 -34.15 -9.53 -8.13
CA THR A 455 -35.01 -8.78 -9.08
C THR A 455 -35.13 -7.31 -8.65
N LYS A 456 -35.68 -6.46 -9.53
CA LYS A 456 -35.91 -5.04 -9.22
C LYS A 456 -36.78 -4.86 -7.96
N GLU A 457 -37.81 -5.68 -7.80
CA GLU A 457 -38.73 -5.68 -6.66
C GLU A 457 -38.04 -6.14 -5.39
N GLN A 458 -37.26 -7.23 -5.46
CA GLN A 458 -36.47 -7.73 -4.33
C GLN A 458 -35.43 -6.70 -3.88
N GLN A 459 -34.76 -6.02 -4.82
CA GLN A 459 -33.78 -4.98 -4.51
C GLN A 459 -34.45 -3.75 -3.87
N LYS A 460 -35.57 -3.26 -4.41
CA LYS A 460 -36.32 -2.16 -3.82
C LYS A 460 -36.81 -2.49 -2.40
N GLN A 461 -37.32 -3.70 -2.19
CA GLN A 461 -37.89 -4.11 -0.90
C GLN A 461 -36.82 -4.37 0.16
N TRP A 462 -35.70 -5.01 -0.19
CA TRP A 462 -34.75 -5.52 0.79
C TRP A 462 -33.35 -4.89 0.71
N LEU A 463 -32.82 -4.69 -0.50
CA LEU A 463 -31.48 -4.14 -0.67
C LEU A 463 -31.42 -2.67 -0.25
N VAL A 464 -32.36 -1.84 -0.69
CA VAL A 464 -32.35 -0.40 -0.38
C VAL A 464 -32.37 -0.14 1.14
N PRO A 465 -33.28 -0.75 1.94
CA PRO A 465 -33.25 -0.57 3.39
C PRO A 465 -31.98 -1.09 4.08
N LEU A 466 -31.34 -2.15 3.54
CA LEU A 466 -30.04 -2.64 4.02
C LEU A 466 -28.91 -1.64 3.72
N LEU A 467 -28.90 -1.05 2.52
CA LEU A 467 -27.94 -0.02 2.12
C LEU A 467 -28.10 1.25 2.96
N GLU A 468 -29.32 1.63 3.32
CA GLU A 468 -29.61 2.74 4.24
C GLU A 468 -29.25 2.40 5.70
N GLY A 469 -29.08 1.11 6.01
CA GLY A 469 -28.83 0.59 7.34
C GLY A 469 -30.04 0.58 8.27
N LYS A 470 -31.27 0.72 7.74
CA LYS A 470 -32.52 0.75 8.51
C LYS A 470 -32.94 -0.65 9.00
N ILE A 471 -32.61 -1.68 8.23
CA ILE A 471 -32.84 -3.07 8.59
C ILE A 471 -31.52 -3.84 8.63
N ARG A 472 -31.57 -5.04 9.20
CA ARG A 472 -30.51 -6.04 9.21
C ARG A 472 -30.99 -7.33 8.55
N SER A 473 -30.06 -8.24 8.29
CA SER A 473 -30.34 -9.50 7.64
C SER A 473 -29.60 -10.67 8.27
N GLY A 474 -30.09 -11.88 8.01
CA GLY A 474 -29.44 -13.13 8.41
C GLY A 474 -29.18 -14.04 7.21
N PHE A 475 -28.21 -14.94 7.33
CA PHE A 475 -28.00 -16.01 6.34
C PHE A 475 -28.20 -17.37 7.00
N ALA A 476 -29.27 -18.05 6.60
CA ALA A 476 -29.74 -19.27 7.25
C ALA A 476 -29.38 -20.48 6.38
N MET A 477 -28.16 -20.99 6.56
CA MET A 477 -27.63 -22.13 5.80
C MET A 477 -27.39 -23.34 6.70
N THR A 478 -26.61 -23.17 7.77
CA THR A 478 -26.16 -24.26 8.65
C THR A 478 -27.34 -24.91 9.38
N GLU A 479 -27.34 -26.24 9.46
CA GLU A 479 -28.34 -27.06 10.12
C GLU A 479 -27.72 -27.82 11.29
N PRO A 480 -28.42 -27.93 12.44
CA PRO A 480 -27.86 -28.63 13.61
C PRO A 480 -27.83 -30.15 13.44
N GLN A 481 -28.74 -30.73 12.66
CA GLN A 481 -28.87 -32.19 12.51
C GLN A 481 -27.90 -32.82 11.49
N VAL A 482 -27.23 -32.03 10.66
CA VAL A 482 -26.34 -32.51 9.59
C VAL A 482 -25.00 -31.78 9.59
N ALA A 483 -23.96 -32.47 9.14
CA ALA A 483 -22.64 -31.89 8.92
C ALA A 483 -22.69 -30.89 7.75
N SER A 484 -22.99 -29.63 8.07
CA SER A 484 -23.25 -28.55 7.11
C SER A 484 -21.99 -28.02 6.41
N SER A 485 -20.80 -28.51 6.79
CA SER A 485 -19.55 -28.23 6.08
C SER A 485 -19.57 -28.79 4.65
N ASP A 486 -20.28 -29.90 4.43
CA ASP A 486 -20.72 -30.32 3.10
C ASP A 486 -22.14 -29.79 2.85
N ALA A 487 -22.23 -28.73 2.04
CA ALA A 487 -23.50 -28.09 1.70
C ALA A 487 -24.50 -29.00 0.97
N THR A 488 -24.07 -30.16 0.47
CA THR A 488 -24.99 -31.13 -0.15
C THR A 488 -25.86 -31.87 0.88
N ASN A 489 -25.42 -31.89 2.15
CA ASN A 489 -26.14 -32.50 3.27
C ASN A 489 -27.30 -31.64 3.79
N ILE A 490 -27.45 -30.39 3.33
CA ILE A 490 -28.58 -29.53 3.69
C ILE A 490 -29.91 -30.24 3.36
N GLU A 491 -30.80 -30.32 4.35
CA GLU A 491 -32.05 -31.08 4.29
C GLU A 491 -33.31 -30.22 4.50
N CYS A 492 -33.18 -28.97 4.95
CA CYS A 492 -34.30 -28.03 5.07
C CYS A 492 -35.11 -27.99 3.77
N ALA A 493 -36.35 -28.44 3.81
CA ALA A 493 -37.18 -28.63 2.63
C ALA A 493 -37.83 -27.31 2.20
N VAL A 494 -37.80 -27.05 0.89
CA VAL A 494 -38.46 -25.89 0.26
C VAL A 494 -39.33 -26.43 -0.88
N SER A 495 -40.60 -26.75 -0.59
CA SER A 495 -41.51 -27.35 -1.56
C SER A 495 -42.39 -26.29 -2.22
N ARG A 496 -42.46 -26.29 -3.55
CA ARG A 496 -43.40 -25.42 -4.28
C ARG A 496 -44.83 -25.98 -4.20
N GLN A 497 -45.79 -25.12 -3.85
CA GLN A 497 -47.22 -25.40 -3.78
C GLN A 497 -47.97 -24.26 -4.47
N GLY A 498 -48.22 -24.40 -5.78
CA GLY A 498 -48.83 -23.35 -6.61
C GLY A 498 -47.94 -22.09 -6.65
N ASP A 499 -48.50 -20.97 -6.18
CA ASP A 499 -47.86 -19.65 -6.15
C ASP A 499 -47.03 -19.38 -4.88
N PHE A 500 -46.85 -20.39 -4.03
CA PHE A 500 -46.06 -20.29 -2.80
C PHE A 500 -45.00 -21.38 -2.70
N TYR A 501 -43.92 -21.09 -1.98
CA TYR A 501 -43.05 -22.10 -1.39
C TYR A 501 -43.43 -22.31 0.07
N VAL A 502 -43.37 -23.57 0.51
CA VAL A 502 -43.51 -23.97 1.91
C VAL A 502 -42.17 -24.46 2.41
N ILE A 503 -41.68 -23.87 3.50
CA ILE A 503 -40.35 -24.11 4.06
C ILE A 503 -40.50 -24.83 5.40
N ASN A 504 -39.79 -25.95 5.55
CA ASN A 504 -39.75 -26.75 6.78
C ASN A 504 -38.32 -27.15 7.13
N GLY A 505 -37.89 -26.85 8.35
CA GLY A 505 -36.56 -27.26 8.82
C GLY A 505 -36.04 -26.44 10.00
N ARG A 506 -34.79 -26.71 10.37
CA ARG A 506 -34.08 -26.00 11.45
C ARG A 506 -32.77 -25.45 10.93
N LYS A 507 -32.47 -24.20 11.29
CA LYS A 507 -31.19 -23.54 11.01
C LYS A 507 -30.59 -23.07 12.32
N TRP A 508 -29.26 -23.01 12.37
CA TRP A 508 -28.53 -22.46 13.52
C TRP A 508 -27.30 -21.71 13.05
N TRP A 509 -26.66 -20.96 13.94
CA TRP A 509 -25.60 -20.01 13.59
C TRP A 509 -26.05 -18.97 12.55
N THR A 510 -27.32 -18.57 12.59
CA THR A 510 -27.82 -17.47 11.75
C THR A 510 -27.43 -16.15 12.42
N SER A 511 -26.25 -15.65 12.10
CA SER A 511 -25.72 -14.39 12.64
C SER A 511 -26.61 -13.21 12.28
N GLY A 512 -26.74 -12.24 13.18
CA GLY A 512 -27.55 -11.03 12.96
C GLY A 512 -29.06 -11.21 13.15
N ALA A 513 -29.56 -12.45 13.25
CA ALA A 513 -30.99 -12.73 13.41
C ALA A 513 -31.53 -12.45 14.81
N MET A 514 -30.65 -12.24 15.79
CA MET A 514 -31.06 -11.80 17.13
C MET A 514 -31.28 -10.28 17.20
N ASP A 515 -30.77 -9.52 16.24
CA ASP A 515 -30.93 -8.07 16.20
C ASP A 515 -32.40 -7.72 15.92
N PRO A 516 -33.05 -6.84 16.70
CA PRO A 516 -34.46 -6.48 16.50
C PRO A 516 -34.75 -5.82 15.14
N ARG A 517 -33.71 -5.33 14.46
CA ARG A 517 -33.77 -4.76 13.11
C ARG A 517 -33.62 -5.82 12.03
N CYS A 518 -33.28 -7.07 12.36
CA CYS A 518 -33.28 -8.13 11.38
C CYS A 518 -34.68 -8.27 10.81
N LYS A 519 -34.84 -8.08 9.50
CA LYS A 519 -36.14 -8.22 8.82
C LYS A 519 -36.13 -9.31 7.75
N ILE A 520 -34.97 -9.64 7.20
CA ILE A 520 -34.86 -10.54 6.06
C ILE A 520 -33.80 -11.60 6.26
N LEU A 521 -34.16 -12.85 5.97
CA LEU A 521 -33.26 -13.98 5.93
C LEU A 521 -33.05 -14.39 4.48
N ILE A 522 -31.79 -14.61 4.08
CA ILE A 522 -31.48 -15.40 2.90
C ILE A 522 -31.33 -16.85 3.38
N LEU A 523 -32.30 -17.70 3.06
CA LEU A 523 -32.32 -19.11 3.47
C LEU A 523 -31.83 -20.00 2.33
N MET A 524 -30.95 -20.95 2.64
CA MET A 524 -30.60 -22.05 1.73
C MET A 524 -31.34 -23.32 2.13
N GLY A 525 -32.09 -23.90 1.20
CA GLY A 525 -32.85 -25.14 1.40
C GLY A 525 -32.88 -25.99 0.15
N LYS A 526 -33.34 -27.24 0.29
CA LYS A 526 -33.43 -28.24 -0.77
C LYS A 526 -34.81 -28.18 -1.43
N THR A 527 -34.84 -27.85 -2.73
CA THR A 527 -36.05 -27.72 -3.54
C THR A 527 -36.39 -28.97 -4.31
N ASP A 528 -35.38 -29.74 -4.74
CA ASP A 528 -35.57 -30.98 -5.48
C ASP A 528 -34.58 -32.05 -5.00
N PHE A 529 -35.10 -33.10 -4.35
CA PHE A 529 -34.31 -34.21 -3.82
C PHE A 529 -33.84 -35.20 -4.89
N SER A 530 -34.42 -35.14 -6.10
CA SER A 530 -34.12 -36.02 -7.23
C SER A 530 -33.12 -35.43 -8.23
N ALA A 531 -32.95 -34.11 -8.24
CA ALA A 531 -32.00 -33.42 -9.11
C ALA A 531 -30.53 -33.87 -8.84
N PRO A 532 -29.60 -33.64 -9.79
CA PRO A 532 -28.18 -33.87 -9.54
C PRO A 532 -27.71 -33.15 -8.27
N ARG A 533 -26.83 -33.79 -7.48
CA ARG A 533 -26.45 -33.39 -6.10
C ARG A 533 -26.13 -31.88 -5.90
N HIS A 534 -25.56 -31.20 -6.90
CA HIS A 534 -25.22 -29.76 -6.84
C HIS A 534 -26.29 -28.81 -7.43
N LYS A 535 -27.46 -29.33 -7.77
CA LYS A 535 -28.63 -28.60 -8.28
C LYS A 535 -29.89 -28.82 -7.42
N GLN A 536 -29.75 -29.44 -6.25
CA GLN A 536 -30.87 -29.76 -5.37
C GLN A 536 -31.30 -28.58 -4.49
N GLN A 537 -30.42 -27.60 -4.28
CA GLN A 537 -30.61 -26.50 -3.34
C GLN A 537 -30.89 -25.18 -4.05
N SER A 538 -31.67 -24.34 -3.40
CA SER A 538 -31.97 -22.96 -3.79
C SER A 538 -31.73 -21.98 -2.64
N MET A 539 -31.66 -20.69 -2.99
CA MET A 539 -31.76 -19.61 -2.01
C MET A 539 -33.11 -18.90 -2.14
N ILE A 540 -33.71 -18.58 -1.01
CA ILE A 540 -35.03 -17.95 -0.93
C ILE A 540 -35.03 -16.87 0.15
N LEU A 541 -35.70 -15.75 -0.15
CA LEU A 541 -35.89 -14.63 0.76
C LEU A 541 -37.04 -14.93 1.72
N VAL A 542 -36.82 -14.79 3.02
CA VAL A 542 -37.82 -15.03 4.07
C VAL A 542 -37.87 -13.86 5.03
N ASP A 543 -39.00 -13.15 5.09
CA ASP A 543 -39.22 -12.14 6.13
C ASP A 543 -39.24 -12.86 7.49
N ILE A 544 -38.47 -12.35 8.45
CA ILE A 544 -38.32 -12.99 9.76
C ILE A 544 -39.64 -13.05 10.54
N ASN A 545 -40.61 -12.19 10.20
CA ASN A 545 -41.93 -12.13 10.82
C ASN A 545 -42.97 -13.00 10.10
N THR A 546 -42.57 -13.72 9.05
CA THR A 546 -43.47 -14.65 8.35
C THR A 546 -43.97 -15.71 9.35
N PRO A 547 -45.28 -15.97 9.44
CA PRO A 547 -45.81 -17.02 10.32
C PRO A 547 -45.09 -18.36 10.13
N GLY A 548 -44.69 -18.97 11.25
CA GLY A 548 -43.91 -20.22 11.26
C GLY A 548 -42.40 -20.03 11.44
N VAL A 549 -41.86 -18.83 11.26
CA VAL A 549 -40.47 -18.51 11.61
C VAL A 549 -40.38 -18.30 13.12
N GLN A 550 -39.55 -19.07 13.81
CA GLN A 550 -39.40 -18.98 15.26
C GLN A 550 -37.91 -18.97 15.65
N ILE A 551 -37.45 -17.84 16.17
CA ILE A 551 -36.14 -17.73 16.83
C ILE A 551 -36.24 -18.46 18.17
N LYS A 552 -35.43 -19.51 18.36
CA LYS A 552 -35.46 -20.35 19.57
C LYS A 552 -34.58 -19.82 20.68
N ARG A 553 -33.33 -19.47 20.35
CA ARG A 553 -32.34 -18.99 21.32
C ARG A 553 -31.12 -18.37 20.62
N PRO A 554 -30.37 -17.50 21.32
CA PRO A 554 -29.00 -17.17 20.96
C PRO A 554 -28.03 -18.33 21.26
N LEU A 555 -26.92 -18.36 20.53
CA LEU A 555 -25.79 -19.27 20.73
C LEU A 555 -24.61 -18.48 21.29
N LEU A 556 -23.84 -19.10 22.19
CA LEU A 556 -22.67 -18.48 22.81
C LEU A 556 -21.37 -18.96 22.16
N VAL A 557 -20.41 -18.04 22.05
CA VAL A 557 -19.04 -18.31 21.62
C VAL A 557 -18.12 -18.01 22.80
N PHE A 558 -17.60 -19.04 23.47
CA PHE A 558 -16.77 -18.87 24.68
C PHE A 558 -17.39 -17.96 25.76
N GLY A 559 -18.72 -17.93 25.86
CA GLY A 559 -19.46 -17.10 26.80
C GLY A 559 -19.92 -15.74 26.25
N PHE A 560 -19.47 -15.33 25.06
CA PHE A 560 -19.97 -14.14 24.36
C PHE A 560 -21.28 -14.48 23.62
N ASP A 561 -22.33 -13.67 23.82
CA ASP A 561 -23.60 -13.78 23.08
C ASP A 561 -23.70 -12.82 21.88
N ASP A 562 -22.69 -11.96 21.71
CA ASP A 562 -22.54 -10.98 20.63
C ASP A 562 -23.75 -10.05 20.48
N ALA A 563 -24.47 -9.77 21.55
CA ALA A 563 -25.68 -8.95 21.51
C ALA A 563 -25.39 -7.48 21.10
N PRO A 564 -26.29 -6.83 20.32
CA PRO A 564 -27.57 -7.33 19.82
C PRO A 564 -27.44 -8.20 18.55
N HIS A 565 -26.26 -8.28 17.95
CA HIS A 565 -26.03 -8.99 16.68
C HIS A 565 -26.40 -10.48 16.80
N GLY A 566 -25.72 -11.19 17.72
CA GLY A 566 -25.94 -12.57 18.11
C GLY A 566 -25.92 -13.62 17.00
N HIS A 567 -26.12 -14.87 17.41
CA HIS A 567 -26.21 -16.04 16.54
C HIS A 567 -27.45 -16.85 16.90
N ALA A 568 -28.43 -16.92 15.99
CA ALA A 568 -29.72 -17.55 16.30
C ALA A 568 -29.78 -19.04 15.89
N GLU A 569 -30.44 -19.84 16.71
CA GLU A 569 -31.15 -21.06 16.29
C GLU A 569 -32.58 -20.68 15.88
N ILE A 570 -33.01 -21.10 14.68
CA ILE A 570 -34.29 -20.74 14.08
C ILE A 570 -34.97 -22.01 13.55
N THR A 571 -36.27 -22.16 13.82
CA THR A 571 -37.10 -23.19 13.19
C THR A 571 -38.05 -22.55 12.19
N PHE A 572 -38.24 -23.23 11.06
CA PHE A 572 -39.20 -22.90 10.02
C PHE A 572 -40.24 -24.01 10.03
N ASP A 573 -41.45 -23.69 10.47
CA ASP A 573 -42.58 -24.62 10.53
C ASP A 573 -43.68 -24.11 9.59
N ASN A 574 -43.84 -24.79 8.45
CA ASN A 574 -44.82 -24.46 7.41
C ASN A 574 -44.80 -22.99 6.98
N VAL A 575 -43.59 -22.41 6.89
CA VAL A 575 -43.41 -21.01 6.49
C VAL A 575 -43.75 -20.87 5.02
N ARG A 576 -44.74 -20.02 4.72
CA ARG A 576 -45.23 -19.79 3.35
C ARG A 576 -44.72 -18.47 2.81
N VAL A 577 -44.01 -18.51 1.68
CA VAL A 577 -43.54 -17.30 0.98
C VAL A 577 -43.93 -17.35 -0.50
N PRO A 578 -44.17 -16.20 -1.17
CA PRO A 578 -44.49 -16.18 -2.59
C PRO A 578 -43.40 -16.81 -3.46
N VAL A 579 -43.75 -17.35 -4.63
CA VAL A 579 -42.76 -17.90 -5.58
C VAL A 579 -41.75 -16.85 -6.06
N THR A 580 -42.11 -15.57 -6.03
CA THR A 580 -41.23 -14.45 -6.36
C THR A 580 -40.13 -14.20 -5.34
N ASN A 581 -40.14 -14.87 -4.18
CA ASN A 581 -39.06 -14.77 -3.18
C ASN A 581 -37.84 -15.63 -3.51
N ILE A 582 -37.92 -16.51 -4.51
CA ILE A 582 -36.77 -17.30 -4.97
C ILE A 582 -35.70 -16.37 -5.54
N LEU A 583 -34.43 -16.60 -5.21
CA LEU A 583 -33.31 -15.86 -5.80
C LEU A 583 -32.80 -16.61 -7.02
N LEU A 584 -32.73 -15.92 -8.16
CA LEU A 584 -32.27 -16.39 -9.47
C LEU A 584 -33.09 -17.55 -10.09
N GLY A 585 -33.47 -18.56 -9.32
CA GLY A 585 -34.28 -19.71 -9.75
C GLY A 585 -34.08 -20.97 -8.92
N GLU A 586 -34.90 -21.98 -9.17
CA GLU A 586 -34.79 -23.31 -8.56
C GLU A 586 -33.46 -24.00 -8.92
N GLY A 587 -32.84 -24.69 -7.96
CA GLY A 587 -31.56 -25.40 -8.13
C GLY A 587 -30.30 -24.52 -8.27
N ARG A 588 -30.42 -23.19 -8.10
CA ARG A 588 -29.30 -22.23 -8.23
C ARG A 588 -28.59 -21.91 -6.92
N GLY A 589 -28.88 -22.62 -5.83
CA GLY A 589 -28.36 -22.34 -4.49
C GLY A 589 -26.83 -22.43 -4.38
N PHE A 590 -26.21 -23.45 -4.99
CA PHE A 590 -24.76 -23.59 -5.00
C PHE A 590 -24.05 -22.46 -5.76
N GLU A 591 -24.64 -21.98 -6.86
CA GLU A 591 -24.11 -20.89 -7.65
C GLU A 591 -24.11 -19.58 -6.86
N ILE A 592 -25.23 -19.26 -6.21
CA ILE A 592 -25.34 -18.06 -5.39
C ILE A 592 -24.40 -18.15 -4.18
N ALA A 593 -24.29 -19.32 -3.52
CA ALA A 593 -23.38 -19.53 -2.40
C ALA A 593 -21.92 -19.31 -2.80
N GLN A 594 -21.49 -19.81 -3.96
CA GLN A 594 -20.14 -19.59 -4.48
C GLN A 594 -19.90 -18.12 -4.85
N GLY A 595 -20.91 -17.43 -5.40
CA GLY A 595 -20.85 -16.01 -5.70
C GLY A 595 -20.65 -15.14 -4.46
N ARG A 596 -21.37 -15.46 -3.38
CA ARG A 596 -21.34 -14.80 -2.06
C ARG A 596 -20.05 -15.06 -1.28
N LEU A 597 -19.67 -16.33 -1.15
CA LEU A 597 -18.64 -16.75 -0.19
C LEU A 597 -17.22 -16.37 -0.61
N GLY A 598 -16.98 -15.99 -1.87
CA GLY A 598 -15.66 -15.55 -2.33
C GLY A 598 -15.19 -14.25 -1.67
N PRO A 599 -15.84 -13.10 -1.98
CA PRO A 599 -15.50 -11.81 -1.35
C PRO A 599 -15.66 -11.82 0.17
N GLY A 600 -16.73 -12.44 0.69
CA GLY A 600 -16.99 -12.53 2.14
C GLY A 600 -15.83 -13.15 2.93
N ARG A 601 -15.25 -14.27 2.45
CA ARG A 601 -14.07 -14.90 3.08
C ARG A 601 -12.90 -13.94 3.15
N LEU A 602 -12.66 -13.18 2.09
CA LEU A 602 -11.55 -12.23 2.01
C LEU A 602 -11.75 -11.06 2.98
N HIS A 603 -12.97 -10.52 3.10
CA HIS A 603 -13.29 -9.45 4.06
C HIS A 603 -12.99 -9.89 5.51
N HIS A 604 -13.34 -11.13 5.86
CA HIS A 604 -13.00 -11.71 7.17
C HIS A 604 -11.48 -11.85 7.37
N CYS A 605 -10.75 -12.34 6.36
CA CYS A 605 -9.29 -12.46 6.43
C CYS A 605 -8.63 -11.09 6.65
N MET A 606 -9.05 -10.06 5.92
CA MET A 606 -8.52 -8.70 6.06
C MET A 606 -8.78 -8.11 7.45
N ARG A 607 -9.98 -8.33 8.01
CA ARG A 607 -10.30 -7.89 9.38
C ARG A 607 -9.44 -8.62 10.44
N LEU A 608 -9.10 -9.89 10.21
CA LEU A 608 -8.23 -10.64 11.11
C LEU A 608 -6.79 -10.11 11.15
N ILE A 609 -6.28 -9.57 10.04
CA ILE A 609 -5.01 -8.81 10.05
C ILE A 609 -5.13 -7.62 11.00
N GLY A 610 -6.24 -6.88 10.93
CA GLY A 610 -6.55 -5.76 11.81
C GLY A 610 -6.60 -6.13 13.29
N ALA A 611 -7.31 -7.21 13.61
CA ALA A 611 -7.41 -7.73 14.97
C ALA A 611 -6.03 -8.11 15.51
N ALA A 612 -5.20 -8.78 14.70
CA ALA A 612 -3.83 -9.14 15.06
C ALA A 612 -2.95 -7.91 15.29
N GLU A 613 -3.03 -6.86 14.46
CA GLU A 613 -2.30 -5.61 14.66
C GLU A 613 -2.70 -4.90 15.96
N ARG A 614 -4.00 -4.91 16.30
CA ARG A 614 -4.43 -4.39 17.60
C ARG A 614 -3.86 -5.21 18.75
N GLY A 615 -3.90 -6.53 18.65
CA GLY A 615 -3.26 -7.43 19.61
C GLY A 615 -1.77 -7.15 19.78
N MET A 616 -1.06 -6.95 18.67
CA MET A 616 0.36 -6.59 18.65
C MET A 616 0.64 -5.28 19.38
N ASN A 617 -0.12 -4.23 19.09
CA ASN A 617 0.04 -2.93 19.76
C ASN A 617 -0.17 -3.03 21.27
N MET A 618 -1.28 -3.66 21.69
CA MET A 618 -1.58 -3.88 23.11
C MET A 618 -0.49 -4.71 23.78
N MET A 619 0.00 -5.76 23.12
CA MET A 619 1.09 -6.61 23.62
C MET A 619 2.37 -5.82 23.88
N VAL A 620 2.79 -4.98 22.93
CA VAL A 620 4.01 -4.17 23.05
C VAL A 620 3.88 -3.11 24.15
N GLU A 621 2.76 -2.39 24.19
CA GLU A 621 2.48 -1.38 25.23
C GLU A 621 2.50 -2.01 26.64
N ARG A 622 1.87 -3.19 26.79
CA ARG A 622 1.88 -3.95 28.03
C ARG A 622 3.28 -4.41 28.41
N ALA A 623 4.05 -4.90 27.44
CA ALA A 623 5.40 -5.41 27.68
C ALA A 623 6.40 -4.32 28.11
N LEU A 624 6.24 -3.09 27.60
CA LEU A 624 7.04 -1.93 27.96
C LEU A 624 6.65 -1.34 29.32
N SER A 625 5.37 -1.42 29.71
CA SER A 625 4.88 -0.85 30.96
C SER A 625 5.11 -1.75 32.17
N ARG A 626 5.07 -3.08 32.03
CA ARG A 626 5.12 -4.02 33.17
C ARG A 626 6.51 -4.60 33.45
N THR A 627 6.81 -4.79 34.73
CA THR A 627 8.05 -5.40 35.24
C THR A 627 7.75 -6.76 35.87
N ALA A 628 8.52 -7.79 35.52
CA ALA A 628 8.51 -9.10 36.14
C ALA A 628 9.94 -9.59 36.34
N PHE A 629 10.24 -10.18 37.50
CA PHE A 629 11.57 -10.68 37.86
C PHE A 629 12.69 -9.62 37.66
N GLY A 630 12.44 -8.39 38.10
CA GLY A 630 13.42 -7.29 38.07
C GLY A 630 13.66 -6.66 36.68
N LYS A 631 12.96 -7.09 35.63
CA LYS A 631 13.09 -6.54 34.26
C LYS A 631 11.73 -6.25 33.65
N LYS A 632 11.67 -5.30 32.70
CA LYS A 632 10.46 -5.13 31.86
C LYS A 632 10.19 -6.41 31.09
N ILE A 633 8.93 -6.74 30.83
CA ILE A 633 8.59 -7.92 30.00
C ILE A 633 9.31 -7.83 28.65
N ALA A 634 9.39 -6.62 28.06
CA ALA A 634 10.13 -6.33 26.83
C ALA A 634 11.63 -6.66 26.84
N GLN A 635 12.24 -6.86 28.01
CA GLN A 635 13.67 -7.17 28.16
C GLN A 635 13.95 -8.68 28.33
N HIS A 636 12.91 -9.52 28.38
CA HIS A 636 13.08 -10.97 28.43
C HIS A 636 13.32 -11.51 27.01
N GLY A 637 14.42 -12.24 26.80
CA GLY A 637 14.84 -12.68 25.47
C GLY A 637 13.83 -13.61 24.76
N SER A 638 13.12 -14.46 25.52
CA SER A 638 12.05 -15.31 24.98
C SER A 638 10.91 -14.47 24.39
N PHE A 639 10.47 -13.44 25.12
CA PHE A 639 9.45 -12.51 24.64
C PHE A 639 9.88 -11.78 23.35
N GLN A 640 11.12 -11.30 23.28
CA GLN A 640 11.63 -10.62 22.06
C GLN A 640 11.60 -11.56 20.84
N SER A 641 11.95 -12.83 21.01
CA SER A 641 11.87 -13.84 19.95
C SER A 641 10.43 -14.08 19.51
N ASP A 642 9.51 -14.25 20.45
CA ASP A 642 8.11 -14.55 20.13
C ASP A 642 7.38 -13.35 19.52
N LEU A 643 7.70 -12.13 19.97
CA LEU A 643 7.25 -10.88 19.36
C LEU A 643 7.69 -10.79 17.88
N ALA A 644 8.97 -11.11 17.60
CA ALA A 644 9.49 -11.11 16.23
C ALA A 644 8.79 -12.16 15.35
N LYS A 645 8.57 -13.39 15.86
CA LYS A 645 7.82 -14.44 15.15
C LYS A 645 6.39 -14.01 14.84
N CYS A 646 5.71 -13.34 15.78
CA CYS A 646 4.38 -12.80 15.56
C CYS A 646 4.36 -11.77 14.43
N ARG A 647 5.35 -10.86 14.38
CA ARG A 647 5.44 -9.85 13.32
C ARG A 647 5.68 -10.50 11.95
N ILE A 648 6.58 -11.48 11.87
CA ILE A 648 6.84 -12.23 10.63
C ILE A 648 5.57 -12.92 10.12
N GLU A 649 4.87 -13.66 10.98
CA GLU A 649 3.64 -14.38 10.62
C GLU A 649 2.55 -13.42 10.10
N LEU A 650 2.40 -12.28 10.78
CA LEU A 650 1.42 -11.25 10.44
C LEU A 650 1.70 -10.68 9.05
N GLU A 651 2.94 -10.28 8.75
CA GLU A 651 3.31 -9.74 7.43
C GLU A 651 3.15 -10.78 6.31
N GLN A 652 3.58 -12.02 6.54
CA GLN A 652 3.41 -13.12 5.58
C GLN A 652 1.94 -13.33 5.24
N THR A 653 1.09 -13.35 6.26
CA THR A 653 -0.34 -13.54 6.11
C THR A 653 -0.99 -12.34 5.44
N ARG A 654 -0.61 -11.10 5.79
CA ARG A 654 -1.10 -9.89 5.12
C ARG A 654 -0.85 -9.95 3.62
N LEU A 655 0.38 -10.24 3.20
CA LEU A 655 0.74 -10.33 1.78
C LEU A 655 -0.03 -11.45 1.06
N LEU A 656 -0.23 -12.61 1.70
CA LEU A 656 -1.07 -13.69 1.15
C LEU A 656 -2.52 -13.25 0.94
N VAL A 657 -3.11 -12.51 1.89
CA VAL A 657 -4.49 -12.04 1.79
C VAL A 657 -4.60 -10.93 0.72
N LEU A 658 -3.61 -10.02 0.60
CA LEU A 658 -3.56 -9.03 -0.47
C LEU A 658 -3.39 -9.67 -1.86
N GLU A 659 -2.57 -10.71 -1.97
CA GLU A 659 -2.45 -11.50 -3.21
C GLU A 659 -3.79 -12.17 -3.56
N ALA A 660 -4.50 -12.74 -2.58
CA ALA A 660 -5.82 -13.32 -2.81
C ALA A 660 -6.83 -12.28 -3.32
N ALA A 661 -6.77 -11.06 -2.79
CA ALA A 661 -7.60 -9.94 -3.22
C ALA A 661 -7.31 -9.52 -4.66
N ASP A 662 -6.03 -9.34 -5.01
CA ASP A 662 -5.60 -9.02 -6.38
C ASP A 662 -6.01 -10.11 -7.37
N GLN A 663 -5.82 -11.39 -7.03
CA GLN A 663 -6.21 -12.48 -7.92
C GLN A 663 -7.73 -12.55 -8.10
N LEU A 664 -8.50 -12.24 -7.05
CA LEU A 664 -9.95 -12.16 -7.15
C LEU A 664 -10.37 -11.02 -8.08
N ASP A 665 -9.76 -9.84 -7.96
CA ASP A 665 -10.01 -8.68 -8.81
C ASP A 665 -9.69 -8.97 -10.29
N ARG A 666 -8.56 -9.63 -10.57
CA ARG A 666 -8.11 -9.88 -11.95
C ARG A 666 -8.76 -11.10 -12.61
N HIS A 667 -9.03 -12.16 -11.86
CA HIS A 667 -9.39 -13.47 -12.42
C HIS A 667 -10.78 -13.97 -12.01
N GLY A 668 -11.42 -13.31 -11.05
CA GLY A 668 -12.70 -13.71 -10.48
C GLY A 668 -12.63 -14.97 -9.60
N ASN A 669 -13.75 -15.25 -8.92
CA ASN A 669 -13.86 -16.29 -7.89
C ASN A 669 -13.36 -17.68 -8.32
N LYS A 670 -13.69 -18.12 -9.55
CA LYS A 670 -13.41 -19.50 -10.01
C LYS A 670 -11.91 -19.78 -10.12
N LYS A 671 -11.13 -18.81 -10.61
CA LYS A 671 -9.67 -18.93 -10.78
C LYS A 671 -8.93 -18.64 -9.47
N ALA A 672 -9.40 -17.68 -8.67
CA ALA A 672 -8.80 -17.33 -7.38
C ALA A 672 -9.11 -18.33 -6.24
N ARG A 673 -9.93 -19.36 -6.47
CA ARG A 673 -10.40 -20.30 -5.43
C ARG A 673 -9.30 -20.92 -4.58
N GLY A 674 -8.15 -21.24 -5.18
CA GLY A 674 -7.04 -21.87 -4.46
C GLY A 674 -6.38 -20.93 -3.47
N ILE A 675 -6.13 -19.69 -3.88
CA ILE A 675 -5.50 -18.70 -3.00
C ILE A 675 -6.45 -18.15 -1.95
N LEU A 676 -7.75 -18.03 -2.26
CA LEU A 676 -8.77 -17.71 -1.27
C LEU A 676 -8.85 -18.78 -0.17
N ALA A 677 -8.73 -20.06 -0.54
CA ALA A 677 -8.66 -21.15 0.44
C ALA A 677 -7.40 -21.05 1.32
N MET A 678 -6.23 -20.73 0.73
CA MET A 678 -4.99 -20.51 1.49
C MET A 678 -5.12 -19.35 2.49
N ALA A 679 -5.64 -18.20 2.04
CA ALA A 679 -5.89 -17.04 2.90
C ALA A 679 -6.86 -17.37 4.04
N LYS A 680 -7.95 -18.10 3.75
CA LYS A 680 -8.98 -18.49 4.72
C LYS A 680 -8.47 -19.42 5.82
N VAL A 681 -7.42 -20.20 5.55
CA VAL A 681 -6.73 -21.02 6.57
C VAL A 681 -5.70 -20.18 7.32
N ALA A 682 -4.86 -19.42 6.61
CA ALA A 682 -3.73 -18.71 7.20
C ALA A 682 -4.19 -17.57 8.14
N ALA A 683 -5.14 -16.74 7.72
CA ALA A 683 -5.57 -15.54 8.45
C ALA A 683 -6.06 -15.81 9.89
N PRO A 684 -7.02 -16.73 10.14
CA PRO A 684 -7.48 -16.99 11.50
C PRO A 684 -6.42 -17.65 12.37
N ASN A 685 -5.58 -18.53 11.81
CA ASN A 685 -4.50 -19.19 12.57
C ASN A 685 -3.40 -18.19 12.99
N MET A 686 -3.02 -17.27 12.09
CA MET A 686 -2.11 -16.17 12.43
C MET A 686 -2.70 -15.26 13.52
N ALA A 687 -3.96 -14.82 13.35
CA ALA A 687 -4.60 -13.93 14.31
C ALA A 687 -4.69 -14.56 15.71
N LEU A 688 -5.06 -15.84 15.80
CA LEU A 688 -5.07 -16.57 17.07
C LEU A 688 -3.69 -16.61 17.72
N LYS A 689 -2.63 -16.89 16.97
CA LYS A 689 -1.26 -16.93 17.48
C LYS A 689 -0.83 -15.58 18.07
N VAL A 690 -1.09 -14.49 17.35
CA VAL A 690 -0.74 -13.13 17.81
C VAL A 690 -1.58 -12.71 19.01
N LEU A 691 -2.90 -12.94 18.97
CA LEU A 691 -3.82 -12.57 20.04
C LEU A 691 -3.59 -13.39 21.32
N ASP A 692 -3.28 -14.69 21.19
CA ASP A 692 -2.95 -15.55 22.33
C ASP A 692 -1.68 -15.08 23.04
N MET A 693 -0.64 -14.71 22.27
CA MET A 693 0.56 -14.12 22.84
C MET A 693 0.27 -12.77 23.53
N ALA A 694 -0.59 -11.94 22.94
CA ALA A 694 -1.03 -10.69 23.55
C ALA A 694 -1.77 -10.93 24.88
N ILE A 695 -2.65 -11.94 24.93
CA ILE A 695 -3.34 -12.39 26.16
C ILE A 695 -2.31 -12.81 27.21
N GLN A 696 -1.34 -13.65 26.83
CA GLN A 696 -0.31 -14.16 27.73
C GLN A 696 0.51 -13.02 28.36
N VAL A 697 0.87 -12.00 27.59
CA VAL A 697 1.62 -10.82 28.07
C VAL A 697 0.79 -9.95 29.03
N HIS A 698 -0.54 -9.95 28.88
CA HIS A 698 -1.44 -9.27 29.82
C HIS A 698 -1.70 -10.06 31.10
N GLY A 699 -1.40 -11.36 31.12
CA GLY A 699 -1.71 -12.27 32.23
C GLY A 699 -3.22 -12.38 32.42
N ALA A 700 -3.69 -12.40 33.67
CA ALA A 700 -5.12 -12.54 33.99
C ALA A 700 -6.00 -11.45 33.32
N ALA A 701 -5.48 -10.24 33.11
CA ALA A 701 -6.23 -9.19 32.42
C ALA A 701 -6.53 -9.54 30.95
N GLY A 702 -5.66 -10.33 30.30
CA GLY A 702 -5.83 -10.70 28.89
C GLY A 702 -7.03 -11.60 28.63
N VAL A 703 -7.41 -12.44 29.61
CA VAL A 703 -8.59 -13.31 29.53
C VAL A 703 -9.87 -12.65 30.05
N SER A 704 -9.75 -11.48 30.69
CA SER A 704 -10.88 -10.73 31.22
C SER A 704 -11.59 -9.89 30.15
N SER A 705 -12.67 -9.22 30.55
CA SER A 705 -13.36 -8.22 29.73
C SER A 705 -12.81 -6.80 29.89
N ASP A 706 -11.77 -6.60 30.72
CA ASP A 706 -11.10 -5.29 30.88
C ASP A 706 -10.29 -4.91 29.63
N THR A 707 -10.13 -5.85 28.69
CA THR A 707 -9.44 -5.63 27.41
C THR A 707 -10.25 -6.25 26.28
N ALA A 708 -10.04 -5.77 25.05
CA ALA A 708 -10.67 -6.34 23.87
C ALA A 708 -10.08 -7.70 23.43
N LEU A 709 -9.00 -8.18 24.05
CA LEU A 709 -8.21 -9.31 23.55
C LEU A 709 -8.99 -10.62 23.53
N SER A 710 -9.71 -10.94 24.60
CA SER A 710 -10.49 -12.17 24.73
C SER A 710 -11.59 -12.27 23.67
N HIS A 711 -12.29 -11.17 23.41
CA HIS A 711 -13.35 -11.11 22.40
C HIS A 711 -12.80 -11.15 20.96
N LEU A 712 -11.69 -10.45 20.68
CA LEU A 712 -11.01 -10.55 19.37
C LEU A 712 -10.51 -11.98 19.12
N TRP A 713 -9.95 -12.64 20.13
CA TRP A 713 -9.50 -14.02 20.04
C TRP A 713 -10.67 -14.98 19.79
N ALA A 714 -11.78 -14.84 20.52
CA ALA A 714 -12.98 -15.64 20.32
C ALA A 714 -13.54 -15.50 18.89
N THR A 715 -13.59 -14.26 18.38
CA THR A 715 -13.98 -13.97 16.98
C THR A 715 -13.05 -14.65 15.99
N ALA A 716 -11.72 -14.55 16.19
CA ALA A 716 -10.74 -15.22 15.34
C ALA A 716 -10.89 -16.75 15.36
N ARG A 717 -11.21 -17.32 16.53
CA ARG A 717 -11.43 -18.76 16.68
C ARG A 717 -12.66 -19.25 15.92
N THR A 718 -13.75 -18.48 15.95
CA THR A 718 -14.97 -18.76 15.20
C THR A 718 -14.71 -18.78 13.69
N LEU A 719 -13.81 -17.92 13.19
CA LEU A 719 -13.47 -17.85 11.76
C LEU A 719 -12.64 -19.04 11.24
N ARG A 720 -12.20 -19.97 12.10
CA ARG A 720 -11.73 -21.31 11.66
C ARG A 720 -12.86 -22.28 11.32
N LEU A 721 -14.11 -21.91 11.59
CA LEU A 721 -15.31 -22.73 11.37
C LEU A 721 -16.27 -22.04 10.40
N ALA A 722 -16.54 -20.75 10.62
CA ALA A 722 -17.41 -19.95 9.76
C ALA A 722 -16.87 -19.86 8.32
N ASP A 723 -17.79 -19.76 7.35
CA ASP A 723 -17.51 -19.75 5.90
C ASP A 723 -16.70 -20.95 5.37
N GLY A 724 -16.75 -22.06 6.10
CA GLY A 724 -16.08 -23.33 5.82
C GLY A 724 -14.92 -23.58 6.79
N PRO A 725 -14.86 -24.76 7.44
CA PRO A 725 -13.76 -25.14 8.30
C PRO A 725 -12.42 -25.20 7.58
N ASP A 726 -11.33 -25.00 8.32
CA ASP A 726 -9.96 -25.06 7.78
C ASP A 726 -9.72 -26.35 6.97
N GLU A 727 -10.21 -27.50 7.45
CA GLU A 727 -10.01 -28.81 6.82
C GLU A 727 -10.65 -28.91 5.42
N VAL A 728 -11.78 -28.23 5.20
CA VAL A 728 -12.44 -28.17 3.89
C VAL A 728 -11.60 -27.35 2.91
N HIS A 729 -11.00 -26.26 3.38
CA HIS A 729 -10.13 -25.42 2.58
C HIS A 729 -8.79 -26.10 2.29
N LEU A 730 -8.20 -26.79 3.28
CA LEU A 730 -7.01 -27.63 3.10
C LEU A 730 -7.24 -28.73 2.07
N GLY A 731 -8.39 -29.41 2.11
CA GLY A 731 -8.78 -30.38 1.09
C GLY A 731 -8.86 -29.77 -0.32
N THR A 732 -9.36 -28.53 -0.43
CA THR A 732 -9.38 -27.79 -1.70
C THR A 732 -7.97 -27.48 -2.20
N ILE A 733 -7.09 -27.00 -1.32
CA ILE A 733 -5.69 -26.69 -1.65
C ILE A 733 -4.97 -27.96 -2.14
N ALA A 734 -5.05 -29.05 -1.36
CA ALA A 734 -4.41 -30.32 -1.68
C ALA A 734 -4.91 -30.88 -3.03
N LYS A 735 -6.22 -30.82 -3.28
CA LYS A 735 -6.80 -31.27 -4.55
C LYS A 735 -6.26 -30.47 -5.75
N LEU A 736 -6.11 -29.16 -5.62
CA LEU A 736 -5.57 -28.32 -6.69
C LEU A 736 -4.09 -28.59 -6.94
N GLU A 737 -3.31 -28.80 -5.88
CA GLU A 737 -1.88 -29.08 -6.00
C GLU A 737 -1.63 -30.45 -6.66
N LEU A 738 -2.38 -31.48 -6.26
CA LEU A 738 -2.32 -32.80 -6.91
C LEU A 738 -2.76 -32.76 -8.39
N GLN A 739 -3.67 -31.85 -8.75
CA GLN A 739 -4.06 -31.65 -10.16
C GLN A 739 -2.93 -31.04 -10.99
N ARG A 740 -2.12 -30.13 -10.41
CA ARG A 740 -0.97 -29.53 -11.11
C ARG A 740 0.09 -30.55 -11.47
N ALA A 741 0.35 -31.52 -10.61
CA ALA A 741 1.33 -32.59 -10.87
C ALA A 741 0.92 -33.59 -11.96
N ARG A 742 -0.34 -33.55 -12.42
CA ARG A 742 -0.88 -34.42 -13.49
C ARG A 742 -0.98 -33.71 -14.85
N LEU A 743 -0.67 -32.41 -14.88
CA LEU A 743 -0.58 -31.58 -16.09
C LEU A 743 0.90 -31.43 -16.45
#